data_AF-A0AAD6ZZG8-F1
#
_entry.id   AF-A0AAD6ZZG8-F1
#
_cell.length_a   1.000
_cell.length_b   1.000
_cell.length_c   1.000
_cell.angle_alpha   90.00
_cell.angle_beta   90.00
_cell.angle_gamma   90.00
#
_symmetry.space_group_name_H-M   'P 1'
#
loop_
_entity.id
_entity.type
_entity.pdbx_description
1 polymer ?
#
loop_
_entity_poly.entity_id
_entity_poly.type
_entity_poly.pdbx_seq_one_letter_code
_entity_poly.pdbx_strand_id
1 'polypeptide(L)'
;MQSLQPFRNFYVDVPPSPYTISPAPSLSTTRKENDPWRSNPVMEGSTASASLKRKIPYPEHPLQPYMAVLKKPKLVADPAIPAPSDVVANAYIYCHQCGKKRDKEDSAHCSHIEVHSVARDRPPKTRRCHNKYCKQCLKNRYNEDIDTIKANNAPSSAQSDRIGEPYDYKCPKCRDICNCSRCRKAKGLDPTGKFANSTNAPAEKKPKPPADSVAKPDDAKAKRAPRPKPKLNGPLPILKWTKLRSNISVDDAEARFHIREFVLRFFGKALPKAHLDELELIGGNGRSRYDEDEMIPWVGEACLKSIILAFLGVLAEEETNATIKKAIQTGSKDMRAASVGLAKMWQILASLRDCLDASEPDTGEDAISEESDTIPSFPDPLPLPESATNSSRRTRSAGSFIVDTIQMIPVILGLIDAVVESSVIRAEIDKGAKESKDVAREVKDATRNANDRWEKARKESENVNEQQFKARRDAHKQVLQDIEGAGRVAMHRFNPRFSVLGADREGRTYYALSPSLSESDSALEFIASMAAETDDANRNSKAKRKRRPKRDEERSSLKEWSWFIAVWGKKPPPELGTLPFKPVVNADDDDGDDSDDDEVVDKWWAIWEPAEIRKLVTWITMKYRLNEETISSVDSSTAATPSSGAGSPPVTWEGRDIDMSPEPSKLELLALVANLESYALGLEFRVRDGDGTSTPPAELDKGKGKAP
;
A
#
# COMPACT_ATOMS: atom_id res chain seq x y z
N MET A 1 20.70 -30.16 3.12
CA MET A 1 19.79 -29.07 2.73
C MET A 1 20.40 -28.38 1.52
N GLN A 2 19.98 -28.77 0.31
CA GLN A 2 20.29 -27.98 -0.89
C GLN A 2 19.49 -26.69 -0.76
N SER A 3 20.16 -25.54 -0.68
CA SER A 3 19.47 -24.25 -0.67
C SER A 3 18.72 -24.14 -1.99
N LEU A 4 17.38 -24.08 -1.92
CA LEU A 4 16.57 -23.60 -3.03
C LEU A 4 17.00 -22.15 -3.28
N GLN A 5 17.99 -21.95 -4.17
CA GLN A 5 18.30 -20.63 -4.67
C GLN A 5 17.07 -20.19 -5.46
N PRO A 6 16.34 -19.13 -5.04
CA PRO A 6 15.33 -18.54 -5.90
C PRO A 6 16.03 -18.11 -7.18
N PHE A 7 15.48 -18.47 -8.34
CA PHE A 7 15.99 -18.11 -9.65
C PHE A 7 16.13 -16.58 -9.77
N ARG A 8 17.29 -16.06 -9.36
CA ARG A 8 17.73 -14.69 -9.62
C ARG A 8 18.08 -14.61 -11.10
N ASN A 9 17.35 -13.76 -11.81
CA ASN A 9 17.71 -13.17 -13.11
C ASN A 9 17.97 -14.16 -14.27
N PHE A 10 16.96 -14.90 -14.72
CA PHE A 10 16.88 -15.19 -16.16
C PHE A 10 16.43 -13.92 -16.88
N TYR A 11 17.39 -13.13 -17.34
CA TYR A 11 17.16 -12.20 -18.44
C TYR A 11 16.82 -13.06 -19.66
N VAL A 12 15.56 -13.06 -20.08
CA VAL A 12 15.25 -13.44 -21.46
C VAL A 12 15.82 -12.31 -22.30
N ASP A 13 16.90 -12.56 -23.03
CA ASP A 13 17.39 -11.64 -24.05
C ASP A 13 16.25 -11.45 -25.06
N VAL A 14 15.53 -10.34 -24.93
CA VAL A 14 14.57 -9.90 -25.94
C VAL A 14 15.40 -9.32 -27.06
N PRO A 15 15.49 -9.95 -28.25
CA PRO A 15 16.27 -9.40 -29.34
C PRO A 15 15.76 -7.98 -29.67
N PRO A 16 16.65 -7.02 -29.96
CA PRO A 16 16.25 -5.65 -30.24
C PRO A 16 15.27 -5.63 -31.41
N SER A 17 14.10 -5.01 -31.17
CA SER A 17 13.07 -4.76 -32.18
C SER A 17 13.69 -4.12 -33.43
N PRO A 18 13.41 -4.63 -34.66
CA PRO A 18 14.04 -4.15 -35.90
C PRO A 18 13.55 -2.76 -36.37
N TYR A 19 12.87 -1.97 -35.54
CA TYR A 19 12.38 -0.64 -35.90
C TYR A 19 12.96 0.46 -35.02
N THR A 20 14.20 0.82 -35.27
CA THR A 20 14.76 2.11 -34.84
C THR A 20 14.29 3.21 -35.80
N ILE A 21 13.16 3.85 -35.49
CA ILE A 21 12.81 5.14 -36.09
C ILE A 21 13.63 6.21 -35.38
N SER A 22 14.67 6.70 -36.04
CA SER A 22 15.46 7.85 -35.59
C SER A 22 14.62 9.14 -35.73
N PRO A 23 14.57 10.02 -34.72
CA PRO A 23 13.96 11.33 -34.87
C PRO A 23 14.96 12.31 -35.51
N ALA A 24 14.70 12.74 -36.74
CA ALA A 24 15.39 13.86 -37.35
C ALA A 24 14.93 15.20 -36.74
N PRO A 25 15.81 16.22 -36.65
CA PRO A 25 15.48 17.51 -36.06
C PRO A 25 14.69 18.39 -37.04
N SER A 26 13.50 18.87 -36.65
CA SER A 26 12.74 19.83 -37.46
C SER A 26 13.17 21.26 -37.15
N LEU A 27 13.80 21.89 -38.14
CA LEU A 27 14.01 23.34 -38.21
C LEU A 27 12.74 24.03 -38.70
N SER A 28 12.54 25.24 -38.18
CA SER A 28 11.49 26.19 -38.51
C SER A 28 11.51 26.63 -39.97
N THR A 29 10.33 26.81 -40.59
CA THR A 29 10.07 27.97 -41.45
C THR A 29 8.58 28.29 -41.51
N THR A 30 8.31 29.58 -41.40
CA THR A 30 7.09 30.31 -41.67
C THR A 30 6.71 30.26 -43.16
N ARG A 31 5.42 30.10 -43.49
CA ARG A 31 4.68 30.90 -44.51
C ARG A 31 3.20 30.48 -44.65
N LYS A 32 2.36 31.50 -44.75
CA LYS A 32 0.96 31.49 -45.25
C LYS A 32 0.97 31.33 -46.77
N GLU A 33 -0.04 30.66 -47.34
CA GLU A 33 -0.96 31.24 -48.36
C GLU A 33 -2.06 30.25 -48.81
N ASN A 34 -3.14 30.84 -49.32
CA ASN A 34 -4.44 30.30 -49.68
C ASN A 34 -4.46 29.49 -51.00
N ASP A 35 -5.29 28.42 -51.04
CA ASP A 35 -6.37 28.06 -52.00
C ASP A 35 -6.26 28.36 -53.53
N PRO A 36 -7.10 27.77 -54.41
CA PRO A 36 -7.49 26.38 -54.71
C PRO A 36 -7.26 26.05 -56.22
N TRP A 37 -7.68 24.86 -56.72
CA TRP A 37 -8.42 24.64 -58.00
C TRP A 37 -8.32 23.20 -58.54
N ARG A 38 -9.44 22.81 -59.16
CA ARG A 38 -9.84 21.51 -59.70
C ARG A 38 -9.07 21.09 -60.96
N SER A 39 -8.95 19.78 -61.18
CA SER A 39 -9.36 19.12 -62.44
C SER A 39 -9.35 17.58 -62.32
N ASN A 40 -10.55 17.00 -62.35
CA ASN A 40 -10.86 15.71 -62.98
C ASN A 40 -11.49 16.07 -64.36
N PRO A 41 -11.62 15.17 -65.38
CA PRO A 41 -12.01 13.75 -65.24
C PRO A 41 -11.48 12.77 -66.32
N VAL A 42 -11.69 11.46 -66.13
CA VAL A 42 -12.33 10.55 -67.13
C VAL A 42 -13.02 9.41 -66.37
N MET A 43 -14.29 9.18 -66.72
CA MET A 43 -15.21 8.14 -66.25
C MET A 43 -15.08 6.85 -67.07
N GLU A 44 -15.38 5.71 -66.43
CA GLU A 44 -16.27 4.61 -66.87
C GLU A 44 -16.30 3.60 -65.70
N GLY A 45 -17.39 3.06 -65.15
CA GLY A 45 -18.83 3.16 -65.38
C GLY A 45 -19.48 1.92 -64.74
N SER A 46 -20.42 2.12 -63.80
CA SER A 46 -21.47 1.18 -63.36
C SER A 46 -21.05 -0.07 -62.54
N THR A 47 -21.74 -0.53 -61.48
CA THR A 47 -23.15 -0.44 -61.05
C THR A 47 -23.29 -0.45 -59.52
N ALA A 48 -24.36 0.17 -59.02
CA ALA A 48 -24.76 0.17 -57.62
C ALA A 48 -25.47 -1.14 -57.20
N SER A 49 -25.26 -1.61 -55.96
CA SER A 49 -26.26 -2.39 -55.21
C SER A 49 -25.97 -2.43 -53.71
N ALA A 50 -26.92 -1.82 -52.98
CA ALA A 50 -27.55 -2.27 -51.74
C ALA A 50 -26.70 -2.89 -50.59
N SER A 51 -26.66 -2.13 -49.51
CA SER A 51 -26.41 -2.56 -48.13
C SER A 51 -27.19 -3.82 -47.74
N LEU A 52 -26.46 -4.91 -47.46
CA LEU A 52 -26.98 -6.06 -46.74
C LEU A 52 -26.03 -6.41 -45.59
N LYS A 53 -26.56 -6.23 -44.38
CA LYS A 53 -25.97 -6.61 -43.09
C LYS A 53 -25.56 -8.08 -43.14
N ARG A 54 -24.27 -8.37 -43.19
CA ARG A 54 -23.74 -9.72 -42.95
C ARG A 54 -23.31 -9.81 -41.48
N LYS A 55 -24.11 -10.55 -40.70
CA LYS A 55 -23.75 -11.00 -39.34
C LYS A 55 -22.57 -11.97 -39.46
N ILE A 56 -21.44 -11.60 -38.88
CA ILE A 56 -20.33 -12.52 -38.60
C ILE A 56 -20.62 -13.10 -37.20
N PRO A 57 -20.71 -14.43 -37.02
CA PRO A 57 -20.80 -15.02 -35.69
C PRO A 57 -19.39 -15.09 -35.10
N TYR A 58 -19.10 -14.20 -34.14
CA TYR A 58 -18.00 -14.37 -33.19
C TYR A 58 -18.49 -15.29 -32.06
N PRO A 59 -17.78 -16.37 -31.69
CA PRO A 59 -18.03 -17.06 -30.45
C PRO A 59 -17.22 -16.35 -29.34
N GLU A 60 -17.82 -15.36 -28.69
CA GLU A 60 -17.40 -14.96 -27.35
C GLU A 60 -18.18 -15.81 -26.34
N HIS A 61 -17.50 -16.79 -25.75
CA HIS A 61 -17.89 -17.28 -24.42
C HIS A 61 -17.01 -16.54 -23.41
N PRO A 62 -17.54 -15.55 -22.66
CA PRO A 62 -16.86 -15.07 -21.48
C PRO A 62 -16.78 -16.24 -20.51
N LEU A 63 -15.59 -16.53 -20.00
CA LEU A 63 -15.36 -17.42 -18.86
C LEU A 63 -16.30 -16.98 -17.73
N GLN A 64 -17.42 -17.69 -17.57
CA GLN A 64 -18.31 -17.49 -16.44
C GLN A 64 -17.65 -18.11 -15.21
N PRO A 65 -17.47 -17.37 -14.10
CA PRO A 65 -17.05 -17.98 -12.86
C PRO A 65 -18.21 -18.85 -12.35
N TYR A 66 -18.04 -20.18 -12.42
CA TYR A 66 -18.90 -21.13 -11.74
C TYR A 66 -18.65 -21.02 -10.23
N MET A 67 -19.29 -20.05 -9.60
CA MET A 67 -19.46 -19.99 -8.16
C MET A 67 -20.91 -20.29 -7.85
N ALA A 68 -21.18 -21.55 -7.51
CA ALA A 68 -22.46 -21.97 -6.97
C ALA A 68 -22.80 -21.07 -5.76
N VAL A 69 -23.98 -20.44 -5.81
CA VAL A 69 -24.53 -19.60 -4.76
C VAL A 69 -24.65 -20.42 -3.47
N LEU A 70 -23.69 -20.24 -2.56
CA LEU A 70 -23.71 -20.80 -1.21
C LEU A 70 -24.88 -20.20 -0.42
N LYS A 71 -25.91 -21.02 -0.17
CA LYS A 71 -26.95 -20.72 0.83
C LYS A 71 -26.30 -20.73 2.21
N LYS A 72 -26.27 -19.57 2.88
CA LYS A 72 -25.79 -19.39 4.25
C LYS A 72 -26.53 -20.34 5.22
N PRO A 73 -25.83 -21.22 5.96
CA PRO A 73 -26.45 -21.92 7.07
C PRO A 73 -26.63 -20.98 8.27
N LYS A 74 -27.77 -21.16 8.96
CA LYS A 74 -28.18 -20.45 10.16
C LYS A 74 -27.38 -20.98 11.35
N LEU A 75 -26.46 -20.17 11.88
CA LEU A 75 -25.65 -20.49 13.06
C LEU A 75 -26.54 -20.70 14.29
N VAL A 76 -26.37 -21.86 14.93
CA VAL A 76 -26.88 -22.21 16.25
C VAL A 76 -25.90 -21.63 17.29
N ALA A 77 -26.44 -21.14 18.40
CA ALA A 77 -25.69 -20.49 19.47
C ALA A 77 -24.96 -21.52 20.35
N ASP A 78 -23.66 -21.32 20.54
CA ASP A 78 -22.83 -22.05 21.50
C ASP A 78 -22.55 -21.20 22.76
N PRO A 79 -22.25 -21.86 23.90
CA PRO A 79 -22.32 -21.28 25.24
C PRO A 79 -21.07 -20.48 25.65
N ALA A 80 -21.27 -19.54 26.56
CA ALA A 80 -20.27 -18.63 27.09
C ALA A 80 -19.20 -19.34 27.95
N ILE A 81 -17.93 -19.13 27.62
CA ILE A 81 -16.76 -19.52 28.41
C ILE A 81 -16.22 -18.25 29.12
N PRO A 82 -15.84 -18.33 30.41
CA PRO A 82 -15.41 -17.18 31.20
C PRO A 82 -14.02 -16.66 30.78
N ALA A 83 -13.87 -15.34 30.80
CA ALA A 83 -12.62 -14.65 30.46
C ALA A 83 -11.63 -14.64 31.64
N PRO A 84 -10.35 -15.01 31.45
CA PRO A 84 -9.30 -14.72 32.41
C PRO A 84 -8.79 -13.28 32.25
N SER A 85 -8.61 -12.62 33.39
CA SER A 85 -8.07 -11.27 33.56
C SER A 85 -6.55 -11.23 33.39
N ASP A 86 -6.04 -10.02 33.16
CA ASP A 86 -4.62 -9.61 33.19
C ASP A 86 -3.86 -9.71 31.86
N VAL A 87 -4.39 -9.00 30.87
CA VAL A 87 -3.59 -8.41 29.79
C VAL A 87 -3.66 -6.90 29.99
N VAL A 88 -2.50 -6.22 30.05
CA VAL A 88 -2.37 -4.77 30.20
C VAL A 88 -3.06 -4.07 29.03
N ALA A 89 -4.36 -3.86 29.19
CA ALA A 89 -5.23 -3.34 28.16
C ALA A 89 -4.88 -1.88 27.93
N ASN A 90 -4.24 -1.59 26.79
CA ASN A 90 -4.10 -0.27 26.16
C ASN A 90 -4.29 0.89 27.14
N ALA A 91 -3.21 1.32 27.81
CA ALA A 91 -3.18 2.28 28.93
C ALA A 91 -3.74 3.70 28.62
N TYR A 92 -4.23 3.91 27.40
CA TYR A 92 -4.65 5.21 26.91
C TYR A 92 -6.12 5.27 26.50
N ILE A 93 -6.70 6.43 26.69
CA ILE A 93 -8.10 6.73 26.39
C ILE A 93 -8.21 8.05 25.60
N TYR A 94 -9.23 8.16 24.76
CA TYR A 94 -9.51 9.37 24.00
C TYR A 94 -10.51 10.26 24.74
N CYS A 95 -10.14 11.52 24.96
CA CYS A 95 -11.04 12.48 25.58
C CYS A 95 -12.17 12.90 24.63
N HIS A 96 -13.43 12.78 25.06
CA HIS A 96 -14.61 13.20 24.30
C HIS A 96 -14.58 14.68 23.88
N GLN A 97 -14.03 15.56 24.74
CA GLN A 97 -14.05 17.00 24.52
C GLN A 97 -12.98 17.48 23.52
N CYS A 98 -11.74 17.01 23.65
CA CYS A 98 -10.62 17.49 22.83
C CYS A 98 -10.13 16.47 21.79
N GLY A 99 -10.60 15.22 21.84
CA GLY A 99 -10.20 14.15 20.93
C GLY A 99 -8.76 13.65 21.13
N LYS A 100 -8.01 14.16 22.11
CA LYS A 100 -6.62 13.77 22.35
C LYS A 100 -6.52 12.48 23.16
N LYS A 101 -5.48 11.69 22.89
CA LYS A 101 -5.05 10.52 23.67
C LYS A 101 -4.50 10.97 25.03
N ARG A 102 -4.88 10.28 26.09
CA ARG A 102 -4.60 10.59 27.49
C ARG A 102 -4.43 9.31 28.28
N ASP A 103 -3.66 9.36 29.35
CA ASP A 103 -3.50 8.23 30.26
C ASP A 103 -4.81 7.94 31.00
N LYS A 104 -5.03 6.66 31.35
CA LYS A 104 -6.23 6.23 32.05
C LYS A 104 -6.38 6.97 33.40
N GLU A 105 -5.26 7.18 34.09
CA GLU A 105 -5.20 7.88 35.39
C GLU A 105 -5.62 9.34 35.29
N ASP A 106 -5.23 10.02 34.20
CA ASP A 106 -5.57 11.42 33.91
C ASP A 106 -6.96 11.62 33.30
N SER A 107 -7.83 10.62 33.44
CA SER A 107 -9.17 10.63 32.88
C SER A 107 -10.26 10.10 33.79
N ALA A 108 -11.46 10.66 33.64
CA ALA A 108 -12.67 10.18 34.29
C ALA A 108 -13.60 9.55 33.25
N HIS A 109 -14.07 8.33 33.53
CA HIS A 109 -15.05 7.63 32.71
C HIS A 109 -16.45 7.77 33.33
N CYS A 110 -17.45 8.14 32.52
CA CYS A 110 -18.83 8.27 32.98
C CYS A 110 -19.33 6.95 33.60
N SER A 111 -19.91 7.01 34.81
CA SER A 111 -20.59 5.89 35.48
C SER A 111 -22.08 5.80 35.10
N HIS A 112 -22.63 6.82 34.44
CA HIS A 112 -24.07 6.90 34.16
C HIS A 112 -24.53 5.75 33.25
N ILE A 113 -25.59 5.06 33.66
CA ILE A 113 -26.25 4.01 32.89
C ILE A 113 -27.45 4.63 32.18
N GLU A 114 -27.40 4.64 30.85
CA GLU A 114 -28.51 5.07 30.00
C GLU A 114 -29.46 3.88 29.78
N VAL A 115 -30.75 4.10 30.06
CA VAL A 115 -31.80 3.13 29.79
C VAL A 115 -32.33 3.40 28.39
N HIS A 116 -31.95 2.58 27.41
CA HIS A 116 -32.49 2.69 26.06
C HIS A 116 -33.79 1.89 25.95
N SER A 117 -34.90 2.59 25.77
CA SER A 117 -36.14 1.96 25.32
C SER A 117 -35.93 1.47 23.89
N VAL A 118 -35.98 0.15 23.73
CA VAL A 118 -36.13 -0.48 22.41
C VAL A 118 -37.63 -0.51 22.06
N ALA A 119 -37.98 -0.82 20.81
CA ALA A 119 -39.38 -0.92 20.35
C ALA A 119 -40.28 -1.65 21.36
N ARG A 120 -41.58 -1.30 21.37
CA ARG A 120 -42.58 -1.55 22.44
C ARG A 120 -42.60 -2.96 23.08
N ASP A 121 -42.05 -3.98 22.42
CA ASP A 121 -42.08 -5.38 22.86
C ASP A 121 -40.75 -5.92 23.41
N ARG A 122 -39.74 -5.08 23.65
CA ARG A 122 -38.45 -5.53 24.23
C ARG A 122 -38.14 -4.85 25.56
N PRO A 123 -37.63 -5.60 26.56
CA PRO A 123 -37.20 -5.01 27.82
C PRO A 123 -36.10 -3.96 27.55
N PRO A 124 -36.11 -2.84 28.30
CA PRO A 124 -35.16 -1.77 28.11
C PRO A 124 -33.73 -2.27 28.29
N LYS A 125 -32.84 -1.93 27.35
CA LYS A 125 -31.43 -2.28 27.45
C LYS A 125 -30.69 -1.16 28.18
N THR A 126 -30.09 -1.50 29.32
CA THR A 126 -29.19 -0.61 30.03
C THR A 126 -27.80 -0.66 29.39
N ARG A 127 -27.22 0.51 29.12
CA ARG A 127 -25.82 0.62 28.68
C ARG A 127 -25.11 1.72 29.45
N ARG A 128 -23.89 1.45 29.90
CA ARG A 128 -23.02 2.47 30.51
C ARG A 128 -22.60 3.48 29.45
N CYS A 129 -22.58 4.76 29.81
CA CYS A 129 -22.10 5.82 28.96
C CYS A 129 -20.59 5.65 28.69
N HIS A 130 -20.19 5.55 27.42
CA HIS A 130 -18.80 5.34 27.02
C HIS A 130 -17.93 6.62 26.98
N ASN A 131 -18.44 7.78 27.40
CA ASN A 131 -17.70 9.03 27.28
C ASN A 131 -16.66 9.18 28.39
N LYS A 132 -15.45 9.59 28.00
CA LYS A 132 -14.32 9.83 28.89
C LYS A 132 -13.82 11.26 28.74
N TYR A 133 -13.40 11.88 29.84
CA TYR A 133 -12.90 13.26 29.83
C TYR A 133 -11.54 13.32 30.52
N CYS A 134 -10.62 14.12 29.95
CA CYS A 134 -9.30 14.33 30.54
C CYS A 134 -9.32 15.41 31.61
N LYS A 135 -8.38 15.33 32.55
CA LYS A 135 -8.17 16.29 33.66
C LYS A 135 -8.27 17.75 33.19
N GLN A 136 -7.53 18.10 32.13
CA GLN A 136 -7.50 19.48 31.60
C GLN A 136 -8.85 19.96 31.05
N CYS A 137 -9.63 19.08 30.41
CA CYS A 137 -10.93 19.47 29.86
C CYS A 137 -11.99 19.59 30.95
N LEU A 138 -11.93 18.77 32.01
CA LEU A 138 -12.80 18.91 33.18
C LEU A 138 -12.51 20.21 33.92
N LYS A 139 -11.23 20.48 34.20
CA LYS A 139 -10.81 21.69 34.90
C LYS A 139 -11.12 22.95 34.11
N ASN A 140 -10.66 23.06 32.87
CA ASN A 140 -10.71 24.33 32.14
C ASN A 140 -12.09 24.66 31.56
N ARG A 141 -12.96 23.67 31.33
CA ARG A 141 -14.26 23.91 30.68
C ARG A 141 -15.46 23.71 31.60
N TYR A 142 -15.29 22.94 32.66
CA TYR A 142 -16.37 22.59 33.58
C TYR A 142 -16.04 22.92 35.04
N ASN A 143 -14.83 23.45 35.32
CA ASN A 143 -14.34 23.75 36.66
C ASN A 143 -14.43 22.53 37.61
N GLU A 144 -14.21 21.33 37.06
CA GLU A 144 -14.22 20.07 37.81
C GLU A 144 -12.81 19.49 37.89
N ASP A 145 -12.40 19.09 39.08
CA ASP A 145 -11.12 18.40 39.29
C ASP A 145 -11.30 16.89 39.35
N ILE A 146 -10.42 16.17 38.66
CA ILE A 146 -10.51 14.71 38.53
C ILE A 146 -10.26 14.00 39.86
N ASP A 147 -9.36 14.55 40.67
CA ASP A 147 -8.99 13.98 41.96
C ASP A 147 -10.17 14.12 42.93
N THR A 148 -10.89 15.24 42.89
CA THR A 148 -12.15 15.45 43.62
C THR A 148 -13.25 14.50 43.13
N ILE A 149 -13.37 14.26 41.82
CA ILE A 149 -14.35 13.32 41.28
C ILE A 149 -14.10 11.89 41.77
N LYS A 150 -12.84 11.46 41.82
CA LYS A 150 -12.46 10.11 42.27
C LYS A 150 -12.59 9.96 43.78
N ALA A 151 -12.27 11.00 44.56
CA ALA A 151 -12.31 10.95 46.02
C ALA A 151 -13.73 11.09 46.61
N ASN A 152 -14.53 12.03 46.11
CA ASN A 152 -15.81 12.40 46.75
C ASN A 152 -16.98 11.50 46.35
N ASN A 153 -16.83 10.71 45.29
CA ASN A 153 -17.92 9.89 44.77
C ASN A 153 -17.73 8.39 45.04
N ALA A 154 -17.21 8.03 46.22
CA ALA A 154 -17.20 6.64 46.65
C ALA A 154 -18.62 6.06 46.53
N PRO A 155 -18.80 4.90 45.88
CA PRO A 155 -20.13 4.35 45.65
C PRO A 155 -20.85 4.14 46.97
N SER A 156 -22.03 4.75 47.12
CA SER A 156 -22.95 4.38 48.20
C SER A 156 -23.21 2.88 48.08
N SER A 157 -22.99 2.14 49.17
CA SER A 157 -22.86 0.68 49.24
C SER A 157 -24.07 -0.15 48.77
N ALA A 158 -25.11 0.48 48.22
CA ALA A 158 -26.38 -0.14 47.84
C ALA A 158 -26.49 -0.52 46.34
N GLN A 159 -25.46 -0.35 45.50
CA GLN A 159 -25.50 -0.73 44.07
C GLN A 159 -24.27 -1.56 43.65
N SER A 160 -24.28 -2.85 44.00
CA SER A 160 -23.19 -3.82 43.78
C SER A 160 -22.96 -4.27 42.32
N ASP A 161 -23.80 -3.84 41.36
CA ASP A 161 -23.70 -4.32 39.97
C ASP A 161 -22.88 -3.41 39.03
N ARG A 162 -22.16 -2.43 39.58
CA ARG A 162 -21.38 -1.46 38.78
C ARG A 162 -20.00 -2.03 38.42
N ILE A 163 -19.90 -2.60 37.24
CA ILE A 163 -18.64 -3.10 36.66
C ILE A 163 -17.67 -1.93 36.36
N GLY A 164 -16.62 -1.80 37.16
CA GLY A 164 -15.28 -1.42 36.66
C GLY A 164 -14.64 -0.10 37.11
N GLU A 165 -15.29 0.79 37.88
CA GLU A 165 -14.63 2.01 38.40
C GLU A 165 -15.12 2.34 39.82
N PRO A 166 -14.25 2.78 40.75
CA PRO A 166 -14.57 2.96 42.17
C PRO A 166 -15.27 4.30 42.49
N TYR A 167 -15.86 4.99 41.51
CA TYR A 167 -16.47 6.31 41.69
C TYR A 167 -17.79 6.50 40.91
N ASP A 168 -18.70 7.33 41.42
CA ASP A 168 -19.93 7.76 40.72
C ASP A 168 -19.75 9.12 40.02
N TYR A 169 -19.56 9.10 38.71
CA TYR A 169 -19.36 10.31 37.90
C TYR A 169 -20.31 10.41 36.70
N LYS A 170 -21.18 11.43 36.68
CA LYS A 170 -21.95 11.80 35.49
C LYS A 170 -21.18 12.79 34.63
N CYS A 171 -20.81 12.39 33.41
CA CYS A 171 -20.08 13.27 32.50
C CYS A 171 -20.92 14.48 32.02
N PRO A 172 -20.29 15.56 31.53
CA PRO A 172 -20.97 16.74 30.99
C PRO A 172 -22.02 16.43 29.92
N LYS A 173 -21.84 15.36 29.13
CA LYS A 173 -22.83 14.95 28.13
C LYS A 173 -24.11 14.42 28.80
N CYS A 174 -24.00 13.54 29.79
CA CYS A 174 -25.15 12.99 30.52
C CYS A 174 -25.80 14.01 31.46
N ARG A 175 -25.07 15.06 31.85
CA ARG A 175 -25.62 16.26 32.53
C ARG A 175 -26.14 17.32 31.57
N ASP A 176 -26.11 17.03 30.27
CA ASP A 176 -26.57 17.93 29.22
C ASP A 176 -25.84 19.27 29.07
N ILE A 177 -24.72 19.48 29.75
CA ILE A 177 -23.89 20.70 29.72
C ILE A 177 -22.65 20.60 28.80
N CYS A 178 -22.51 19.54 28.01
CA CYS A 178 -21.31 19.32 27.18
C CYS A 178 -21.10 20.42 26.12
N ASN A 179 -19.93 21.06 26.18
CA ASN A 179 -19.48 22.12 25.27
C ASN A 179 -18.69 21.62 24.05
N CYS A 180 -18.75 20.33 23.72
CA CYS A 180 -18.10 19.83 22.49
C CYS A 180 -18.96 20.16 21.26
N SER A 181 -18.32 20.45 20.13
CA SER A 181 -19.03 20.85 18.89
C SER A 181 -20.05 19.80 18.44
N ARG A 182 -19.74 18.50 18.58
CA ARG A 182 -20.64 17.39 18.22
C ARG A 182 -21.91 17.37 19.08
N CYS A 183 -21.77 17.50 20.40
CA CYS A 183 -22.91 17.48 21.31
C CYS A 183 -23.78 18.74 21.19
N ARG A 184 -23.18 19.92 20.98
CA ARG A 184 -23.95 21.16 20.77
C ARG A 184 -24.72 21.12 19.45
N LYS A 185 -24.08 20.68 18.37
CA LYS A 185 -24.77 20.47 17.07
C LYS A 185 -25.93 19.48 17.17
N ALA A 186 -25.76 18.38 17.90
CA ALA A 186 -26.83 17.39 18.10
C ALA A 186 -28.04 17.96 18.87
N LYS A 187 -27.83 19.03 19.64
CA LYS A 187 -28.88 19.75 20.39
C LYS A 187 -29.40 21.00 19.66
N GLY A 188 -28.90 21.30 18.46
CA GLY A 188 -29.23 22.53 17.75
C GLY A 188 -28.67 23.80 18.39
N LEU A 189 -27.62 23.70 19.21
CA LEU A 189 -26.92 24.84 19.81
C LEU A 189 -25.68 25.23 18.99
N ASP A 190 -25.42 26.52 18.86
CA ASP A 190 -24.21 27.02 18.18
C ASP A 190 -22.93 26.59 18.90
N PRO A 191 -21.82 26.29 18.21
CA PRO A 191 -20.57 25.88 18.85
C PRO A 191 -20.01 26.97 19.78
N THR A 192 -19.59 26.61 21.00
CA THR A 192 -19.07 27.57 22.01
C THR A 192 -17.72 28.23 21.67
N GLY A 193 -17.23 28.10 20.43
CA GLY A 193 -15.92 28.60 20.01
C GLY A 193 -14.72 27.90 20.69
N LYS A 194 -13.51 28.26 20.25
CA LYS A 194 -12.28 27.89 20.95
C LYS A 194 -12.18 28.81 22.18
N PHE A 195 -12.44 28.28 23.38
CA PHE A 195 -12.10 28.99 24.63
C PHE A 195 -10.60 29.29 24.57
N ALA A 196 -10.25 30.56 24.35
CA ALA A 196 -8.88 31.02 24.54
C ALA A 196 -8.55 30.77 26.01
N ASN A 197 -7.44 30.10 26.30
CA ASN A 197 -6.97 29.93 27.67
C ASN A 197 -6.84 31.34 28.29
N SER A 198 -7.79 31.70 29.16
CA SER A 198 -7.84 32.99 29.83
C SER A 198 -6.85 33.00 30.99
N THR A 199 -5.56 32.98 30.67
CA THR A 199 -4.48 33.19 31.66
C THR A 199 -3.49 34.27 31.24
N ASN A 200 -3.77 35.05 30.21
CA ASN A 200 -2.97 36.23 29.87
C ASN A 200 -3.85 37.48 29.86
N ALA A 201 -3.69 38.30 30.89
CA ALA A 201 -4.15 39.68 30.94
C ALA A 201 -3.57 40.48 29.76
N PRO A 202 -4.28 41.50 29.25
CA PRO A 202 -3.86 42.22 28.05
C PRO A 202 -2.69 43.16 28.36
N ALA A 203 -1.49 42.84 27.85
CA ALA A 203 -0.40 43.78 27.75
C ALA A 203 -0.68 44.80 26.62
N GLU A 204 -0.58 46.09 26.97
CA GLU A 204 -0.78 47.25 26.11
C GLU A 204 0.03 47.19 24.80
N LYS A 205 -0.64 47.42 23.68
CA LYS A 205 -0.01 47.57 22.37
C LYS A 205 0.56 48.98 22.23
N LYS A 206 1.88 49.09 22.08
CA LYS A 206 2.56 50.29 21.58
C LYS A 206 2.18 50.58 20.12
N PRO A 207 2.02 51.87 19.74
CA PRO A 207 1.68 52.29 18.38
C PRO A 207 2.88 52.20 17.43
N LYS A 208 2.58 51.88 16.16
CA LYS A 208 3.52 51.76 15.04
C LYS A 208 3.54 53.09 14.25
N PRO A 209 4.71 53.64 13.86
CA PRO A 209 4.76 54.87 13.08
C PRO A 209 4.39 54.64 11.59
N PRO A 210 3.95 55.70 10.88
CA PRO A 210 3.41 55.65 9.52
C PRO A 210 4.50 55.45 8.47
N ALA A 211 4.15 54.72 7.41
CA ALA A 211 4.99 54.46 6.26
C ALA A 211 4.77 55.53 5.19
N ASP A 212 5.88 56.17 4.79
CA ASP A 212 5.94 57.09 3.66
C ASP A 212 5.82 56.36 2.31
N SER A 213 5.06 57.00 1.44
CA SER A 213 4.85 56.68 0.03
C SER A 213 6.05 57.11 -0.82
N VAL A 214 6.66 56.17 -1.55
CA VAL A 214 7.61 56.48 -2.63
C VAL A 214 7.28 55.68 -3.89
N ALA A 215 7.44 56.36 -5.01
CA ALA A 215 6.88 56.17 -6.34
C ALA A 215 7.36 54.93 -7.12
N LYS A 216 6.51 54.56 -8.09
CA LYS A 216 6.81 53.65 -9.22
C LYS A 216 7.92 54.23 -10.11
N PRO A 217 8.76 53.37 -10.70
CA PRO A 217 9.11 53.56 -12.10
C PRO A 217 8.97 52.29 -12.94
N ASP A 218 8.92 52.56 -14.24
CA ASP A 218 8.46 51.75 -15.35
C ASP A 218 9.29 50.51 -15.73
N ASP A 219 8.61 49.67 -16.49
CA ASP A 219 9.01 48.44 -17.16
C ASP A 219 10.36 48.50 -17.89
N ALA A 220 11.34 47.76 -17.37
CA ALA A 220 12.45 47.25 -18.15
C ALA A 220 12.61 45.74 -17.89
N LYS A 221 12.27 44.94 -18.91
CA LYS A 221 12.27 43.47 -18.90
C LYS A 221 13.71 42.94 -18.85
N ALA A 222 14.32 42.95 -17.66
CA ALA A 222 15.64 42.38 -17.42
C ALA A 222 15.61 40.86 -17.60
N LYS A 223 16.47 40.34 -18.49
CA LYS A 223 16.75 38.91 -18.61
C LYS A 223 17.25 38.40 -17.25
N ARG A 224 16.41 37.64 -16.54
CA ARG A 224 16.74 37.02 -15.25
C ARG A 224 18.01 36.17 -15.42
N ALA A 225 19.07 36.54 -14.70
CA ALA A 225 20.24 35.71 -14.53
C ALA A 225 19.82 34.30 -14.05
N PRO A 226 20.48 33.22 -14.54
CA PRO A 226 20.18 31.86 -14.13
C PRO A 226 20.30 31.77 -12.60
N ARG A 227 19.24 31.29 -11.94
CA ARG A 227 19.26 31.08 -10.49
C ARG A 227 20.38 30.09 -10.17
N PRO A 228 21.31 30.42 -9.25
CA PRO A 228 22.36 29.49 -8.85
C PRO A 228 21.70 28.21 -8.33
N LYS A 229 22.13 27.06 -8.87
CA LYS A 229 21.69 25.75 -8.37
C LYS A 229 22.06 25.67 -6.88
N PRO A 230 21.15 25.26 -5.98
CA PRO A 230 21.43 25.17 -4.56
C PRO A 230 22.65 24.26 -4.33
N LYS A 231 23.65 24.73 -3.59
CA LYS A 231 24.84 23.95 -3.26
C LYS A 231 24.41 22.79 -2.37
N LEU A 232 24.70 21.56 -2.78
CA LEU A 232 24.26 20.33 -2.11
C LEU A 232 25.09 19.96 -0.86
N ASN A 233 25.92 20.87 -0.35
CA ASN A 233 26.86 20.62 0.75
C ASN A 233 26.22 20.74 2.14
N GLY A 234 24.92 20.44 2.26
CA GLY A 234 24.22 20.42 3.54
C GLY A 234 24.53 19.16 4.35
N PRO A 235 24.25 19.15 5.66
CA PRO A 235 24.22 17.89 6.42
C PRO A 235 23.20 16.93 5.77
N LEU A 236 23.49 15.63 5.83
CA LEU A 236 22.58 14.62 5.33
C LEU A 236 21.25 14.68 6.10
N PRO A 237 20.11 14.46 5.42
CA PRO A 237 18.80 14.56 6.06
C PRO A 237 18.61 13.43 7.07
N ILE A 238 18.12 13.77 8.27
CA ILE A 238 17.78 12.79 9.31
C ILE A 238 16.53 12.01 8.89
N LEU A 239 16.63 10.68 8.88
CA LEU A 239 15.59 9.76 8.47
C LEU A 239 14.90 9.11 9.67
N LYS A 240 13.57 9.00 9.62
CA LYS A 240 12.78 8.28 10.63
C LYS A 240 12.63 6.80 10.28
N TRP A 241 13.59 5.99 10.72
CA TRP A 241 13.54 4.53 10.60
C TRP A 241 12.65 3.93 11.69
N THR A 242 11.61 3.18 11.30
CA THR A 242 10.72 2.50 12.25
C THR A 242 10.99 1.00 12.21
N LYS A 243 11.42 0.39 13.33
CA LYS A 243 11.65 -1.07 13.43
C LYS A 243 10.32 -1.79 13.17
N LEU A 244 10.33 -2.76 12.26
CA LEU A 244 9.19 -3.66 12.09
C LEU A 244 9.21 -4.69 13.21
N ARG A 245 8.05 -4.95 13.83
CA ARG A 245 7.92 -5.87 14.97
C ARG A 245 8.00 -7.35 14.59
N SER A 246 8.28 -7.67 13.33
CA SER A 246 8.32 -9.04 12.84
C SER A 246 9.76 -9.55 12.79
N ASN A 247 10.01 -10.66 13.48
CA ASN A 247 11.25 -11.44 13.40
C ASN A 247 11.26 -12.37 12.17
N ILE A 248 10.68 -11.92 11.04
CA ILE A 248 10.61 -12.69 9.81
C ILE A 248 11.96 -12.66 9.10
N SER A 249 12.46 -13.82 8.65
CA SER A 249 13.69 -13.87 7.85
C SER A 249 13.48 -13.23 6.46
N VAL A 250 14.57 -12.88 5.78
CA VAL A 250 14.49 -12.33 4.42
C VAL A 250 13.84 -13.31 3.46
N ASP A 251 14.31 -14.55 3.47
CA ASP A 251 13.83 -15.59 2.55
C ASP A 251 12.33 -15.86 2.74
N ASP A 252 11.85 -15.90 3.99
CA ASP A 252 10.42 -16.08 4.29
C ASP A 252 9.61 -14.85 3.84
N ALA A 253 10.10 -13.64 4.09
CA ALA A 253 9.44 -12.42 3.62
C ALA A 253 9.36 -12.39 2.09
N GLU A 254 10.45 -12.69 1.38
CA GLU A 254 10.51 -12.72 -0.08
C GLU A 254 9.58 -13.80 -0.67
N ALA A 255 9.52 -14.98 -0.06
CA ALA A 255 8.57 -16.02 -0.45
C ALA A 255 7.12 -15.54 -0.29
N ARG A 256 6.78 -14.90 0.83
CA ARG A 256 5.45 -14.32 1.06
C ARG A 256 5.15 -13.19 0.09
N PHE A 257 6.13 -12.34 -0.25
CA PHE A 257 5.97 -11.27 -1.25
C PHE A 257 5.66 -11.86 -2.61
N HIS A 258 6.41 -12.88 -3.02
CA HIS A 258 6.21 -13.56 -4.29
C HIS A 258 4.79 -14.14 -4.38
N ILE A 259 4.36 -14.88 -3.36
CA ILE A 259 3.01 -15.46 -3.32
C ILE A 259 1.94 -14.36 -3.36
N ARG A 260 2.07 -13.33 -2.52
CA ARG A 260 1.10 -12.22 -2.48
C ARG A 260 0.96 -11.55 -3.84
N GLU A 261 2.07 -11.19 -4.48
CA GLU A 261 2.10 -10.48 -5.75
C GLU A 261 1.53 -11.34 -6.89
N PHE A 262 1.89 -12.62 -6.93
CA PHE A 262 1.33 -13.57 -7.89
C PHE A 262 -0.18 -13.71 -7.73
N VAL A 263 -0.65 -13.94 -6.50
CA VAL A 263 -2.08 -14.11 -6.19
C VAL A 263 -2.88 -12.84 -6.47
N LEU A 264 -2.41 -11.66 -6.06
CA LEU A 264 -3.10 -10.40 -6.32
C LEU A 264 -3.28 -10.13 -7.82
N ARG A 265 -2.23 -10.43 -8.60
CA ARG A 265 -2.24 -10.17 -10.04
C ARG A 265 -3.16 -11.11 -10.79
N PHE A 266 -2.98 -12.42 -10.63
CA PHE A 266 -3.65 -13.42 -11.46
C PHE A 266 -4.96 -13.92 -10.87
N PHE A 267 -5.11 -13.85 -9.55
CA PHE A 267 -6.25 -14.42 -8.83
C PHE A 267 -7.04 -13.39 -8.02
N GLY A 268 -6.72 -12.10 -8.13
CA GLY A 268 -7.40 -11.03 -7.39
C GLY A 268 -8.91 -10.94 -7.64
N LYS A 269 -9.39 -11.41 -8.81
CA LYS A 269 -10.82 -11.51 -9.12
C LYS A 269 -11.45 -12.84 -8.69
N ALA A 270 -10.65 -13.90 -8.59
CA ALA A 270 -11.10 -15.25 -8.29
C ALA A 270 -11.25 -15.49 -6.77
N LEU A 271 -10.44 -14.80 -5.96
CA LEU A 271 -10.44 -14.97 -4.51
C LEU A 271 -11.35 -13.97 -3.80
N PRO A 272 -12.00 -14.37 -2.70
CA PRO A 272 -12.69 -13.46 -1.80
C PRO A 272 -11.77 -12.33 -1.33
N LYS A 273 -12.29 -11.10 -1.34
CA LYS A 273 -11.53 -9.91 -0.91
C LYS A 273 -10.90 -10.08 0.48
N ALA A 274 -11.60 -10.72 1.42
CA ALA A 274 -11.09 -10.93 2.77
C ALA A 274 -9.79 -11.77 2.80
N HIS A 275 -9.60 -12.69 1.85
CA HIS A 275 -8.39 -13.49 1.72
C HIS A 275 -7.24 -12.68 1.10
N LEU A 276 -7.55 -11.78 0.15
CA LEU A 276 -6.57 -10.85 -0.40
C LEU A 276 -6.10 -9.82 0.65
N ASP A 277 -7.03 -9.28 1.45
CA ASP A 277 -6.74 -8.36 2.54
C ASP A 277 -5.87 -9.05 3.63
N GLU A 278 -5.93 -10.37 3.77
CA GLU A 278 -5.11 -11.14 4.71
C GLU A 278 -3.67 -11.34 4.22
N LEU A 279 -3.46 -11.51 2.91
CA LEU A 279 -2.12 -11.59 2.30
C LEU A 279 -1.31 -10.30 2.45
N GLU A 280 -1.98 -9.15 2.66
CA GLU A 280 -1.32 -7.86 2.91
C GLU A 280 -0.61 -7.79 4.27
N LEU A 281 -0.99 -8.65 5.23
CA LEU A 281 -0.58 -8.53 6.62
C LEU A 281 0.81 -9.14 6.87
N ILE A 282 1.70 -8.40 7.53
CA ILE A 282 3.08 -8.85 7.86
C ILE A 282 3.10 -10.15 8.67
N GLY A 283 2.29 -10.21 9.72
CA GLY A 283 2.22 -11.34 10.66
C GLY A 283 0.86 -12.05 10.66
N GLY A 284 0.17 -12.04 9.52
CA GLY A 284 -1.16 -12.62 9.39
C GLY A 284 -2.21 -11.93 10.27
N ASN A 285 -3.28 -12.66 10.60
CA ASN A 285 -4.52 -12.10 11.16
C ASN A 285 -4.45 -11.68 12.66
N GLY A 286 -3.24 -11.56 13.24
CA GLY A 286 -3.02 -11.02 14.59
C GLY A 286 -3.76 -11.72 15.74
N ARG A 287 -4.26 -12.94 15.51
CA ARG A 287 -4.91 -13.77 16.54
C ARG A 287 -3.93 -14.71 17.25
N SER A 288 -2.66 -14.68 16.85
CA SER A 288 -1.61 -15.42 17.52
C SER A 288 -1.52 -14.93 18.95
N ARG A 289 -1.77 -15.83 19.92
CA ARG A 289 -1.64 -15.58 21.35
C ARG A 289 -0.21 -15.82 21.85
N TYR A 290 0.71 -16.08 20.92
CA TYR A 290 2.02 -16.61 21.24
C TYR A 290 3.05 -15.50 21.45
N ASP A 291 4.02 -15.81 22.31
CA ASP A 291 5.12 -14.93 22.73
C ASP A 291 6.05 -14.59 21.54
N GLU A 292 6.87 -13.55 21.67
CA GLU A 292 7.67 -12.94 20.59
C GLU A 292 8.68 -13.90 19.91
N ASP A 293 8.95 -15.06 20.51
CA ASP A 293 9.85 -16.10 20.00
C ASP A 293 9.14 -17.17 19.14
N GLU A 294 7.81 -17.14 19.03
CA GLU A 294 7.06 -18.14 18.27
C GLU A 294 6.94 -17.79 16.77
N MET A 295 6.93 -18.84 15.94
CA MET A 295 6.83 -18.75 14.48
C MET A 295 5.66 -17.84 14.06
N ILE A 296 5.96 -16.85 13.23
CA ILE A 296 4.98 -15.83 12.83
C ILE A 296 4.00 -16.44 11.81
N PRO A 297 2.70 -16.56 12.15
CA PRO A 297 1.73 -17.12 11.21
C PRO A 297 1.63 -16.25 9.96
N TRP A 298 1.37 -16.88 8.81
CA TRP A 298 1.31 -16.19 7.53
C TRP A 298 -0.11 -15.78 7.15
N VAL A 299 -1.00 -16.74 6.89
CA VAL A 299 -2.40 -16.50 6.53
C VAL A 299 -3.31 -17.47 7.28
N GLY A 300 -4.61 -17.19 7.32
CA GLY A 300 -5.59 -18.14 7.82
C GLY A 300 -5.71 -19.36 6.89
N GLU A 301 -5.99 -20.52 7.48
CA GLU A 301 -6.16 -21.77 6.74
C GLU A 301 -7.23 -21.70 5.63
N ALA A 302 -8.27 -20.88 5.81
CA ALA A 302 -9.30 -20.67 4.79
C ALA A 302 -8.78 -19.89 3.57
N CYS A 303 -7.88 -18.93 3.79
CA CYS A 303 -7.21 -18.20 2.73
C CYS A 303 -6.30 -19.16 1.95
N LEU A 304 -5.45 -19.91 2.67
CA LEU A 304 -4.56 -20.92 2.08
C LEU A 304 -5.33 -21.94 1.23
N LYS A 305 -6.42 -22.51 1.77
CA LYS A 305 -7.30 -23.44 1.05
C LYS A 305 -7.84 -22.84 -0.25
N SER A 306 -8.23 -21.57 -0.22
CA SER A 306 -8.78 -20.89 -1.40
C SER A 306 -7.72 -20.67 -2.47
N ILE A 307 -6.48 -20.34 -2.07
CA ILE A 307 -5.32 -20.23 -2.98
C ILE A 307 -5.06 -21.58 -3.66
N ILE A 308 -4.94 -22.66 -2.89
CA ILE A 308 -4.70 -24.01 -3.41
C ILE A 308 -5.80 -24.41 -4.40
N LEU A 309 -7.08 -24.19 -4.06
CA LEU A 309 -8.20 -24.52 -4.95
C LEU A 309 -8.18 -23.70 -6.25
N ALA A 310 -7.75 -22.45 -6.20
CA ALA A 310 -7.62 -21.61 -7.39
C ALA A 310 -6.51 -22.13 -8.32
N PHE A 311 -5.37 -22.53 -7.76
CA PHE A 311 -4.24 -23.08 -8.51
C PHE A 311 -4.58 -24.43 -9.15
N LEU A 312 -5.13 -25.37 -8.37
CA LEU A 312 -5.58 -26.67 -8.91
C LEU A 312 -6.68 -26.52 -9.97
N GLY A 313 -7.50 -25.47 -9.89
CA GLY A 313 -8.48 -25.13 -10.91
C GLY A 313 -7.85 -24.83 -12.27
N VAL A 314 -6.81 -23.97 -12.29
CA VAL A 314 -6.08 -23.62 -13.51
C VAL A 314 -5.38 -24.85 -14.09
N LEU A 315 -4.66 -25.60 -13.26
CA LEU A 315 -3.95 -26.82 -13.69
C LEU A 315 -4.92 -27.86 -14.28
N ALA A 316 -6.08 -28.07 -13.65
CA ALA A 316 -7.09 -28.98 -14.17
C ALA A 316 -7.73 -28.53 -15.49
N GLU A 317 -7.85 -27.22 -15.73
CA GLU A 317 -8.43 -26.71 -16.98
C GLU A 317 -7.49 -26.94 -18.16
N GLU A 318 -6.20 -26.68 -17.98
CA GLU A 318 -5.18 -26.82 -19.00
C GLU A 318 -4.76 -28.25 -19.31
N GLU A 319 -4.79 -29.14 -18.31
CA GLU A 319 -4.30 -30.50 -18.47
C GLU A 319 -5.04 -31.26 -19.60
N THR A 320 -4.26 -31.75 -20.56
CA THR A 320 -4.74 -32.49 -21.73
C THR A 320 -4.84 -33.99 -21.44
N ASN A 321 -3.98 -34.51 -20.57
CA ASN A 321 -4.01 -35.90 -20.15
C ASN A 321 -5.22 -36.16 -19.24
N ALA A 322 -6.18 -36.94 -19.73
CA ALA A 322 -7.43 -37.22 -19.02
C ALA A 322 -7.23 -37.86 -17.64
N THR A 323 -6.17 -38.65 -17.45
CA THR A 323 -5.85 -39.30 -16.17
C THR A 323 -5.36 -38.26 -15.15
N ILE A 324 -4.38 -37.45 -15.54
CA ILE A 324 -3.82 -36.37 -14.71
C ILE A 324 -4.92 -35.35 -14.37
N LYS A 325 -5.68 -34.91 -15.37
CA LYS A 325 -6.81 -34.00 -15.20
C LYS A 325 -7.82 -34.51 -14.17
N LYS A 326 -8.18 -35.81 -14.26
CA LYS A 326 -9.11 -36.45 -13.33
C LYS A 326 -8.52 -36.53 -11.92
N ALA A 327 -7.22 -36.79 -11.77
CA ALA A 327 -6.54 -36.77 -10.47
C ALA A 327 -6.60 -35.38 -9.82
N ILE A 328 -6.25 -34.32 -10.55
CA ILE A 328 -6.32 -32.93 -10.07
C ILE A 328 -7.77 -32.53 -9.70
N GLN A 329 -8.75 -32.90 -10.53
CA GLN A 329 -10.16 -32.64 -10.25
C GLN A 329 -10.67 -33.38 -9.01
N THR A 330 -10.21 -34.62 -8.80
CA THR A 330 -10.53 -35.42 -7.62
C THR A 330 -9.92 -34.79 -6.37
N GLY A 331 -8.63 -34.45 -6.40
CA GLY A 331 -7.96 -33.73 -5.31
C GLY A 331 -8.65 -32.40 -4.99
N SER A 332 -9.07 -31.64 -6.00
CA SER A 332 -9.85 -30.39 -5.83
C SER A 332 -11.20 -30.62 -5.17
N LYS A 333 -11.90 -31.72 -5.53
CA LYS A 333 -13.18 -32.10 -4.94
C LYS A 333 -13.02 -32.49 -3.48
N ASP A 334 -12.00 -33.30 -3.18
CA ASP A 334 -11.70 -33.75 -1.82
C ASP A 334 -11.26 -32.58 -0.95
N MET A 335 -10.45 -31.65 -1.50
CA MET A 335 -10.06 -30.41 -0.84
C MET A 335 -11.30 -29.57 -0.48
N ARG A 336 -12.27 -29.42 -1.40
CA ARG A 336 -13.54 -28.72 -1.10
C ARG A 336 -14.33 -29.42 0.02
N ALA A 337 -14.42 -30.74 0.00
CA ALA A 337 -15.15 -31.53 0.99
C ALA A 337 -14.47 -31.56 2.37
N ALA A 338 -13.14 -31.45 2.41
CA ALA A 338 -12.37 -31.45 3.65
C ALA A 338 -12.66 -30.22 4.51
N SER A 339 -12.68 -30.41 5.83
CA SER A 339 -12.65 -29.31 6.78
C SER A 339 -11.41 -28.44 6.56
N VAL A 340 -11.48 -27.17 6.95
CA VAL A 340 -10.34 -26.26 6.94
C VAL A 340 -9.34 -26.74 8.01
N GLY A 341 -8.35 -27.54 7.61
CA GLY A 341 -7.35 -28.10 8.51
C GLY A 341 -6.10 -28.53 7.75
N LEU A 342 -4.94 -28.03 8.18
CA LEU A 342 -3.67 -28.11 7.45
C LEU A 342 -3.23 -29.54 7.13
N ALA A 343 -3.26 -30.42 8.13
CA ALA A 343 -2.89 -31.83 7.93
C ALA A 343 -3.74 -32.52 6.85
N LYS A 344 -5.06 -32.21 6.79
CA LYS A 344 -5.94 -32.78 5.77
C LYS A 344 -5.65 -32.20 4.39
N MET A 345 -5.40 -30.88 4.30
CA MET A 345 -5.03 -30.25 3.03
C MET A 345 -3.76 -30.88 2.45
N TRP A 346 -2.75 -31.11 3.29
CA TRP A 346 -1.53 -31.76 2.86
C TRP A 346 -1.72 -33.23 2.49
N GLN A 347 -2.49 -34.01 3.25
CA GLN A 347 -2.78 -35.40 2.88
C GLN A 347 -3.39 -35.51 1.48
N ILE A 348 -4.28 -34.58 1.12
CA ILE A 348 -4.89 -34.53 -0.21
C ILE A 348 -3.86 -34.17 -1.28
N LEU A 349 -2.99 -33.19 -1.01
CA LEU A 349 -1.94 -32.78 -1.95
C LEU A 349 -0.86 -33.87 -2.12
N ALA A 350 -0.45 -34.53 -1.03
CA ALA A 350 0.48 -35.65 -1.08
C ALA A 350 -0.11 -36.82 -1.88
N SER A 351 -1.36 -37.20 -1.63
CA SER A 351 -2.04 -38.23 -2.42
C SER A 351 -2.19 -37.83 -3.88
N LEU A 352 -2.40 -36.54 -4.18
CA LEU A 352 -2.42 -36.05 -5.55
C LEU A 352 -1.04 -36.22 -6.19
N ARG A 353 0.04 -35.79 -5.52
CA ARG A 353 1.42 -35.96 -5.99
C ARG A 353 1.75 -37.43 -6.30
N ASP A 354 1.43 -38.34 -5.39
CA ASP A 354 1.66 -39.78 -5.61
C ASP A 354 0.90 -40.32 -6.85
N CYS A 355 -0.29 -39.78 -7.11
CA CYS A 355 -1.09 -40.13 -8.30
C CYS A 355 -0.51 -39.54 -9.60
N LEU A 356 0.15 -38.38 -9.53
CA LEU A 356 0.84 -37.76 -10.66
C LEU A 356 2.10 -38.56 -11.00
N ASP A 357 2.90 -38.90 -9.99
CA ASP A 357 4.13 -39.68 -10.15
C ASP A 357 3.87 -41.09 -10.69
N ALA A 358 2.77 -41.73 -10.26
CA ALA A 358 2.37 -43.05 -10.76
C ALA A 358 1.83 -43.05 -12.21
N SER A 359 1.58 -41.86 -12.79
CA SER A 359 1.03 -41.74 -14.13
C SER A 359 2.10 -41.66 -15.23
N GLU A 360 3.38 -41.56 -14.87
CA GLU A 360 4.49 -41.69 -15.79
C GLU A 360 4.52 -43.12 -16.35
N PRO A 361 4.19 -43.32 -17.64
CA PRO A 361 4.26 -44.65 -18.22
C PRO A 361 5.73 -45.08 -18.26
N ASP A 362 6.00 -46.34 -17.89
CA ASP A 362 7.31 -46.99 -18.00
C ASP A 362 7.66 -47.26 -19.48
N THR A 363 7.61 -46.19 -20.30
CA THR A 363 8.01 -46.21 -21.70
C THR A 363 9.52 -46.23 -21.74
N GLY A 364 10.06 -47.41 -22.05
CA GLY A 364 11.50 -47.67 -22.14
C GLY A 364 12.27 -46.59 -22.90
N GLU A 365 13.52 -46.42 -22.47
CA GLU A 365 14.47 -45.30 -22.64
C GLU A 365 14.71 -44.74 -24.07
N ASP A 366 14.04 -45.20 -25.12
CA ASP A 366 14.42 -44.94 -26.51
C ASP A 366 13.60 -43.86 -27.26
N ALA A 367 12.58 -43.25 -26.63
CA ALA A 367 11.76 -42.21 -27.28
C ALA A 367 11.95 -40.83 -26.62
N ILE A 368 12.99 -40.10 -27.05
CA ILE A 368 13.19 -38.68 -26.75
C ILE A 368 12.10 -37.88 -27.46
N SER A 369 10.92 -37.75 -26.83
CA SER A 369 9.90 -36.79 -27.24
C SER A 369 10.27 -35.43 -26.65
N GLU A 370 10.62 -34.46 -27.52
CA GLU A 370 11.07 -33.11 -27.11
C GLU A 370 9.97 -32.22 -26.50
N GLU A 371 8.72 -32.70 -26.40
CA GLU A 371 7.61 -32.01 -25.73
C GLU A 371 7.13 -32.83 -24.52
N SER A 372 7.86 -32.80 -23.40
CA SER A 372 7.33 -33.30 -22.13
C SER A 372 6.50 -32.17 -21.49
N ASP A 373 5.18 -32.31 -21.49
CA ASP A 373 4.29 -31.48 -20.66
C ASP A 373 4.76 -31.63 -19.20
N THR A 374 5.18 -30.53 -18.57
CA THR A 374 5.73 -30.51 -17.21
C THR A 374 4.65 -30.95 -16.22
N ILE A 375 4.77 -32.18 -15.69
CA ILE A 375 3.88 -32.64 -14.62
C ILE A 375 4.05 -31.72 -13.41
N PRO A 376 2.96 -31.18 -12.83
CA PRO A 376 3.04 -30.30 -11.67
C PRO A 376 3.75 -30.98 -10.49
N SER A 377 4.96 -30.53 -10.17
CA SER A 377 5.70 -30.99 -9.01
C SER A 377 5.71 -29.91 -7.93
N PHE A 378 5.54 -30.31 -6.68
CA PHE A 378 5.64 -29.42 -5.53
C PHE A 378 6.34 -30.11 -4.35
N PRO A 379 7.16 -29.36 -3.59
CA PRO A 379 7.96 -29.92 -2.51
C PRO A 379 7.10 -30.29 -1.30
N ASP A 380 7.72 -30.97 -0.33
CA ASP A 380 7.13 -31.19 0.99
C ASP A 380 7.01 -29.88 1.78
N PRO A 381 6.05 -29.80 2.72
CA PRO A 381 5.96 -28.69 3.65
C PRO A 381 7.22 -28.59 4.51
N LEU A 382 7.52 -27.40 5.02
CA LEU A 382 8.63 -27.22 5.97
C LEU A 382 8.40 -28.10 7.21
N PRO A 383 9.47 -28.66 7.78
CA PRO A 383 9.36 -29.40 9.03
C PRO A 383 8.82 -28.50 10.14
N LEU A 384 8.25 -29.12 11.17
CA LEU A 384 7.81 -28.40 12.36
C LEU A 384 9.04 -27.68 12.97
N PRO A 385 8.96 -26.38 13.29
CA PRO A 385 10.06 -25.70 13.95
C PRO A 385 10.37 -26.37 15.28
N GLU A 386 11.66 -26.41 15.63
CA GLU A 386 12.14 -27.07 16.85
C GLU A 386 11.43 -26.55 18.10
N SER A 387 11.08 -25.25 18.14
CA SER A 387 10.34 -24.62 19.24
C SER A 387 8.96 -25.25 19.48
N ALA A 388 8.25 -25.67 18.42
CA ALA A 388 6.90 -26.22 18.53
C ALA A 388 6.87 -27.72 18.93
N THR A 389 8.01 -28.42 18.87
CA THR A 389 8.09 -29.85 19.22
C THR A 389 7.74 -30.12 20.68
N ASN A 390 7.97 -29.16 21.59
CA ASN A 390 7.69 -29.31 23.02
C ASN A 390 6.20 -29.33 23.36
N SER A 391 5.36 -28.67 22.56
CA SER A 391 3.91 -28.62 22.79
C SER A 391 3.17 -29.85 22.22
N SER A 392 3.74 -30.49 21.19
CA SER A 392 3.08 -31.55 20.41
C SER A 392 3.31 -32.99 20.91
N ARG A 393 3.41 -33.23 22.23
CA ARG A 393 3.66 -34.58 22.78
C ARG A 393 2.49 -35.58 22.70
N ARG A 394 1.35 -35.23 22.09
CA ARG A 394 0.10 -36.03 22.21
C ARG A 394 -0.37 -36.82 21.00
N THR A 395 0.27 -36.77 19.84
CA THR A 395 -0.21 -37.49 18.65
C THR A 395 0.89 -38.32 17.98
N ARG A 396 0.78 -39.65 18.06
CA ARG A 396 1.78 -40.64 17.58
C ARG A 396 1.61 -41.08 16.11
N SER A 397 1.05 -40.27 15.21
CA SER A 397 0.99 -40.65 13.78
C SER A 397 2.32 -40.34 13.08
N ALA A 398 2.93 -41.32 12.41
CA ALA A 398 4.25 -41.20 11.76
C ALA A 398 4.25 -40.41 10.43
N GLY A 399 3.56 -39.27 10.35
CA GLY A 399 3.48 -38.44 9.13
C GLY A 399 3.90 -36.98 9.37
N SER A 400 4.16 -36.23 8.29
CA SER A 400 4.48 -34.80 8.34
C SER A 400 3.39 -34.02 9.07
N PHE A 401 3.73 -33.48 10.25
CA PHE A 401 2.81 -32.68 11.05
C PHE A 401 2.85 -31.23 10.58
N ILE A 402 1.72 -30.76 10.05
CA ILE A 402 1.54 -29.36 9.69
C ILE A 402 0.67 -28.69 10.74
N VAL A 403 1.30 -27.76 11.46
CA VAL A 403 0.70 -27.01 12.55
C VAL A 403 0.42 -25.58 12.13
N ASP A 404 1.25 -25.00 11.25
CA ASP A 404 1.07 -23.63 10.76
C ASP A 404 1.10 -23.57 9.21
N THR A 405 0.33 -22.62 8.68
CA THR A 405 0.29 -22.25 7.26
C THR A 405 1.64 -21.87 6.66
N ILE A 406 2.58 -21.33 7.43
CA ILE A 406 3.93 -21.00 6.95
C ILE A 406 4.68 -22.25 6.46
N GLN A 407 4.41 -23.42 7.05
CA GLN A 407 5.01 -24.68 6.58
C GLN A 407 4.57 -25.03 5.16
N MET A 408 3.44 -24.49 4.69
CA MET A 408 2.92 -24.74 3.35
C MET A 408 3.53 -23.80 2.29
N ILE A 409 4.35 -22.82 2.66
CA ILE A 409 4.94 -21.87 1.70
C ILE A 409 5.69 -22.57 0.55
N PRO A 410 6.58 -23.56 0.78
CA PRO A 410 7.24 -24.25 -0.33
C PRO A 410 6.27 -24.97 -1.26
N VAL A 411 5.21 -25.56 -0.72
CA VAL A 411 4.15 -26.22 -1.50
C VAL A 411 3.44 -25.21 -2.41
N ILE A 412 3.12 -24.03 -1.87
CA ILE A 412 2.49 -22.95 -2.64
C ILE A 412 3.43 -22.41 -3.71
N LEU A 413 4.72 -22.25 -3.43
CA LEU A 413 5.70 -21.84 -4.44
C LEU A 413 5.80 -22.87 -5.59
N GLY A 414 5.90 -24.16 -5.28
CA GLY A 414 5.91 -25.20 -6.33
C GLY A 414 4.62 -25.21 -7.17
N LEU A 415 3.46 -24.97 -6.54
CA LEU A 415 2.21 -24.79 -7.29
C LEU A 415 2.19 -23.52 -8.15
N ILE A 416 2.82 -22.43 -7.70
CA ILE A 416 2.98 -21.21 -8.52
C ILE A 416 3.84 -21.51 -9.74
N ASP A 417 4.94 -22.25 -9.58
CA ASP A 417 5.82 -22.64 -10.68
C ASP A 417 5.07 -23.49 -11.72
N ALA A 418 4.27 -24.47 -11.28
CA ALA A 418 3.42 -25.23 -12.20
C ALA A 418 2.36 -24.34 -12.90
N VAL A 419 1.74 -23.41 -12.16
CA VAL A 419 0.68 -22.54 -12.70
C VAL A 419 1.24 -21.47 -13.63
N VAL A 420 2.45 -20.95 -13.42
CA VAL A 420 3.01 -19.86 -14.24
C VAL A 420 3.33 -20.32 -15.67
N GLU A 421 3.60 -21.61 -15.85
CA GLU A 421 3.81 -22.23 -17.17
C GLU A 421 2.52 -22.33 -17.98
N SER A 422 1.36 -22.18 -17.32
CA SER A 422 0.07 -22.28 -17.98
C SER A 422 -0.16 -21.24 -19.07
N SER A 423 -0.79 -21.68 -20.14
CA SER A 423 -1.35 -20.87 -21.22
C SER A 423 -2.37 -19.86 -20.71
N VAL A 424 -3.10 -20.16 -19.63
CA VAL A 424 -4.03 -19.24 -18.96
C VAL A 424 -3.28 -18.05 -18.39
N ILE A 425 -2.18 -18.29 -17.67
CA ILE A 425 -1.35 -17.20 -17.11
C ILE A 425 -0.64 -16.42 -18.21
N ARG A 426 -0.12 -17.09 -19.24
CA ARG A 426 0.46 -16.43 -20.43
C ARG A 426 -0.54 -15.49 -21.10
N ALA A 427 -1.78 -15.95 -21.33
CA ALA A 427 -2.84 -15.12 -21.90
C ALA A 427 -3.20 -13.92 -21.00
N GLU A 428 -3.20 -14.10 -19.67
CA GLU A 428 -3.46 -12.99 -18.75
C GLU A 428 -2.29 -11.98 -18.70
N ILE A 429 -1.04 -12.42 -18.90
CA ILE A 429 0.11 -11.52 -19.05
C ILE A 429 -0.05 -10.65 -20.30
N ASP A 430 -0.38 -11.25 -21.45
CA ASP A 430 -0.59 -10.52 -22.71
C ASP A 430 -1.76 -9.55 -22.62
N LYS A 431 -2.86 -10.00 -22.01
CA LYS A 431 -4.01 -9.14 -21.72
C LYS A 431 -3.64 -7.99 -20.79
N GLY A 432 -2.87 -8.25 -19.74
CA GLY A 432 -2.37 -7.23 -18.83
C GLY A 432 -1.48 -6.20 -19.53
N ALA A 433 -0.65 -6.61 -20.49
CA ALA A 433 0.15 -5.69 -21.30
C ALA A 433 -0.70 -4.78 -22.19
N LYS A 434 -1.84 -5.30 -22.72
CA LYS A 434 -2.81 -4.49 -23.46
C LYS A 434 -3.55 -3.52 -22.54
N GLU A 435 -4.09 -4.00 -21.41
CA GLU A 435 -4.79 -3.17 -20.42
C GLU A 435 -3.86 -2.07 -19.87
N SER A 436 -2.57 -2.36 -19.69
CA SER A 436 -1.56 -1.36 -19.29
C SER A 436 -1.43 -0.21 -20.29
N LYS A 437 -1.41 -0.50 -21.59
CA LYS A 437 -1.38 0.52 -22.65
C LYS A 437 -2.67 1.34 -22.70
N ASP A 438 -3.81 0.72 -22.38
CA ASP A 438 -5.11 1.39 -22.35
C ASP A 438 -5.17 2.39 -21.19
N VAL A 439 -4.78 1.97 -19.99
CA VAL A 439 -4.67 2.88 -18.83
C VAL A 439 -3.67 4.01 -19.09
N ALA A 440 -2.53 3.73 -19.73
CA ALA A 440 -1.57 4.77 -20.10
C ALA A 440 -2.16 5.80 -21.10
N ARG A 441 -3.08 5.38 -21.98
CA ARG A 441 -3.86 6.31 -22.83
C ARG A 441 -4.85 7.11 -22.02
N GLU A 442 -5.62 6.46 -21.14
CA GLU A 442 -6.60 7.15 -20.29
C GLU A 442 -5.94 8.19 -19.37
N VAL A 443 -4.75 7.91 -18.82
CA VAL A 443 -3.97 8.88 -18.04
C VAL A 443 -3.59 10.11 -18.88
N LYS A 444 -3.19 9.91 -20.15
CA LYS A 444 -2.88 11.00 -21.08
C LYS A 444 -4.12 11.82 -21.42
N ASP A 445 -5.24 11.15 -21.66
CA ASP A 445 -6.52 11.82 -21.97
C ASP A 445 -7.04 12.59 -20.76
N ALA A 446 -7.01 12.01 -19.56
CA ALA A 446 -7.33 12.69 -18.30
C ALA A 446 -6.43 13.93 -18.09
N THR A 447 -5.13 13.81 -18.35
CA THR A 447 -4.17 14.93 -18.26
C THR A 447 -4.50 16.04 -19.26
N ARG A 448 -4.80 15.68 -20.52
CA ARG A 448 -5.22 16.62 -21.56
C ARG A 448 -6.51 17.35 -21.17
N ASN A 449 -7.52 16.61 -20.72
CA ASN A 449 -8.81 17.16 -20.31
C ASN A 449 -8.67 18.07 -19.08
N ALA A 450 -7.80 17.73 -18.12
CA ALA A 450 -7.49 18.60 -17.00
C ALA A 450 -6.83 19.91 -17.47
N ASN A 451 -5.90 19.86 -18.42
CA ASN A 451 -5.27 21.06 -18.98
C ASN A 451 -6.26 21.93 -19.78
N ASP A 452 -7.13 21.32 -20.58
CA ASP A 452 -8.17 22.04 -21.34
C ASP A 452 -9.14 22.76 -20.38
N ARG A 453 -9.51 22.11 -19.27
CA ARG A 453 -10.30 22.74 -18.19
C ARG A 453 -9.58 23.91 -17.54
N TRP A 454 -8.29 23.74 -17.24
CA TRP A 454 -7.48 24.81 -16.69
C TRP A 454 -7.40 26.00 -17.63
N GLU A 455 -7.23 25.80 -18.94
CA GLU A 455 -7.21 26.91 -19.90
C GLU A 455 -8.55 27.63 -20.02
N LYS A 456 -9.69 26.92 -19.94
CA LYS A 456 -11.02 27.54 -19.83
C LYS A 456 -11.16 28.36 -18.54
N ALA A 457 -10.88 27.74 -17.39
CA ALA A 457 -10.96 28.39 -16.08
C ALA A 457 -9.99 29.58 -15.96
N ARG A 458 -8.80 29.48 -16.58
CA ARG A 458 -7.79 30.55 -16.62
C ARG A 458 -8.31 31.77 -17.36
N LYS A 459 -8.93 31.59 -18.54
CA LYS A 459 -9.55 32.67 -19.32
C LYS A 459 -10.69 33.35 -18.54
N GLU A 460 -11.53 32.56 -17.87
CA GLU A 460 -12.61 33.09 -17.02
C GLU A 460 -12.08 33.83 -15.78
N SER A 461 -10.87 33.48 -15.32
CA SER A 461 -10.24 34.06 -14.12
C SER A 461 -9.38 35.28 -14.38
N GLU A 462 -9.27 35.78 -15.62
CA GLU A 462 -8.41 36.94 -15.93
C GLU A 462 -8.78 38.20 -15.11
N ASN A 463 -10.04 38.30 -14.67
CA ASN A 463 -10.53 39.41 -13.85
C ASN A 463 -10.57 39.12 -12.34
N VAL A 464 -10.05 37.97 -11.90
CA VAL A 464 -10.11 37.51 -10.51
C VAL A 464 -8.87 37.98 -9.73
N ASN A 465 -9.01 38.20 -8.42
CA ASN A 465 -7.90 38.54 -7.53
C ASN A 465 -6.72 37.55 -7.67
N GLU A 466 -5.49 38.07 -7.76
CA GLU A 466 -4.24 37.31 -7.89
C GLU A 466 -4.12 36.14 -6.90
N GLN A 467 -4.57 36.32 -5.65
CA GLN A 467 -4.53 35.27 -4.64
C GLN A 467 -5.43 34.08 -5.00
N GLN A 468 -6.63 34.34 -5.53
CA GLN A 468 -7.55 33.29 -5.98
C GLN A 468 -7.03 32.62 -7.26
N PHE A 469 -6.43 33.39 -8.18
CA PHE A 469 -5.77 32.82 -9.36
C PHE A 469 -4.64 31.87 -8.98
N LYS A 470 -3.77 32.26 -8.03
CA LYS A 470 -2.71 31.40 -7.51
C LYS A 470 -3.27 30.12 -6.89
N ALA A 471 -4.31 30.22 -6.07
CA ALA A 471 -4.96 29.05 -5.47
C ALA A 471 -5.56 28.11 -6.52
N ARG A 472 -6.22 28.64 -7.57
CA ARG A 472 -6.75 27.84 -8.68
C ARG A 472 -5.63 27.15 -9.46
N ARG A 473 -4.51 27.84 -9.71
CA ARG A 473 -3.33 27.27 -10.39
C ARG A 473 -2.71 26.14 -9.56
N ASP A 474 -2.58 26.34 -8.27
CA ASP A 474 -2.00 25.34 -7.37
C ASP A 474 -2.94 24.12 -7.24
N ALA A 475 -4.26 24.33 -7.25
CA ALA A 475 -5.25 23.25 -7.35
C ALA A 475 -5.16 22.48 -8.69
N HIS A 476 -4.98 23.16 -9.82
CA HIS A 476 -4.77 22.49 -11.11
C HIS A 476 -3.50 21.62 -11.11
N LYS A 477 -2.39 22.16 -10.61
CA LYS A 477 -1.15 21.38 -10.45
C LYS A 477 -1.37 20.15 -9.59
N GLN A 478 -2.17 20.28 -8.53
CA GLN A 478 -2.52 19.17 -7.66
C GLN A 478 -3.32 18.09 -8.42
N VAL A 479 -4.30 18.49 -9.23
CA VAL A 479 -5.07 17.58 -10.09
C VAL A 479 -4.17 16.81 -11.05
N LEU A 480 -3.21 17.48 -11.69
CA LEU A 480 -2.25 16.81 -12.58
C LEU A 480 -1.38 15.79 -11.82
N GLN A 481 -0.92 16.13 -10.62
CA GLN A 481 -0.19 15.20 -9.75
C GLN A 481 -1.04 14.02 -9.29
N ASP A 482 -2.34 14.25 -9.04
CA ASP A 482 -3.27 13.19 -8.67
C ASP A 482 -3.51 12.23 -9.84
N ILE A 483 -3.66 12.73 -11.07
CA ILE A 483 -3.77 11.89 -12.29
C ILE A 483 -2.50 11.06 -12.48
N GLU A 484 -1.32 11.66 -12.33
CA GLU A 484 -0.05 10.94 -12.44
C GLU A 484 0.10 9.88 -11.33
N GLY A 485 -0.20 10.24 -10.08
CA GLY A 485 -0.13 9.32 -8.95
C GLY A 485 -1.12 8.16 -9.08
N ALA A 486 -2.35 8.43 -9.50
CA ALA A 486 -3.33 7.39 -9.81
C ALA A 486 -2.84 6.48 -10.94
N GLY A 487 -2.26 7.07 -11.99
CA GLY A 487 -1.64 6.32 -13.09
C GLY A 487 -0.59 5.35 -12.57
N ARG A 488 0.33 5.80 -11.70
CA ARG A 488 1.35 4.92 -11.10
C ARG A 488 0.73 3.79 -10.26
N VAL A 489 -0.29 4.09 -9.45
CA VAL A 489 -1.00 3.08 -8.65
C VAL A 489 -1.69 2.04 -9.52
N ALA A 490 -2.38 2.45 -10.58
CA ALA A 490 -3.03 1.56 -11.55
C ALA A 490 -2.01 0.71 -12.33
N MET A 491 -0.90 1.35 -12.75
CA MET A 491 0.44 0.79 -13.06
C MET A 491 0.68 -0.64 -12.59
N HIS A 492 0.76 -0.75 -11.28
CA HIS A 492 1.27 -1.93 -10.58
C HIS A 492 0.46 -3.19 -10.83
N ARG A 493 -0.84 -3.07 -11.15
CA ARG A 493 -1.71 -4.22 -11.44
C ARG A 493 -1.20 -5.09 -12.58
N PHE A 494 -0.46 -4.50 -13.51
CA PHE A 494 -0.07 -5.14 -14.76
C PHE A 494 1.41 -5.53 -14.79
N ASN A 495 2.16 -5.28 -13.72
CA ASN A 495 3.58 -5.57 -13.67
C ASN A 495 3.85 -7.08 -13.78
N PRO A 496 4.77 -7.51 -14.67
CA PRO A 496 5.02 -8.91 -14.95
C PRO A 496 5.53 -9.69 -13.74
N ARG A 497 6.33 -9.03 -12.89
CA ARG A 497 7.00 -9.65 -11.76
C ARG A 497 7.16 -8.64 -10.64
N PHE A 498 7.12 -9.14 -9.40
CA PHE A 498 7.63 -8.42 -8.26
C PHE A 498 9.15 -8.30 -8.38
N SER A 499 9.69 -7.14 -8.04
CA SER A 499 11.12 -6.89 -7.99
C SER A 499 11.46 -6.05 -6.78
N VAL A 500 12.60 -6.35 -6.15
CA VAL A 500 13.23 -5.45 -5.19
C VAL A 500 13.46 -4.08 -5.83
N LEU A 501 13.37 -3.01 -5.05
CA LEU A 501 13.64 -1.66 -5.58
C LEU A 501 15.12 -1.45 -5.88
N GLY A 502 15.98 -2.16 -5.16
CA GLY A 502 17.44 -2.13 -5.26
C GLY A 502 18.10 -2.32 -3.91
N ALA A 503 19.42 -2.36 -3.90
CA ALA A 503 20.23 -2.33 -2.69
C ALA A 503 21.17 -1.12 -2.70
N ASP A 504 21.59 -0.66 -1.52
CA ASP A 504 22.62 0.36 -1.41
C ASP A 504 24.00 -0.21 -1.04
N ARG A 505 25.03 0.63 -1.00
CA ARG A 505 26.42 0.17 -0.76
C ARG A 505 26.67 -0.39 0.63
N GLU A 506 25.73 -0.23 1.56
CA GLU A 506 25.82 -0.83 2.89
C GLU A 506 25.05 -2.16 2.96
N GLY A 507 24.63 -2.70 1.82
CA GLY A 507 23.91 -3.97 1.72
C GLY A 507 22.45 -3.88 2.14
N ARG A 508 21.88 -2.66 2.33
CA ARG A 508 20.45 -2.53 2.64
C ARG A 508 19.63 -2.80 1.40
N THR A 509 18.71 -3.75 1.47
CA THR A 509 17.79 -4.07 0.37
C THR A 509 16.43 -3.41 0.61
N TYR A 510 15.94 -2.70 -0.40
CA TYR A 510 14.70 -1.94 -0.34
C TYR A 510 13.58 -2.68 -1.09
N TYR A 511 12.44 -2.84 -0.44
CA TYR A 511 11.26 -3.51 -0.99
C TYR A 511 10.07 -2.57 -0.95
N ALA A 512 9.29 -2.57 -2.02
CA ALA A 512 7.98 -1.93 -2.04
C ALA A 512 7.01 -2.82 -2.79
N LEU A 513 5.95 -3.23 -2.10
CA LEU A 513 4.93 -4.09 -2.68
C LEU A 513 3.90 -3.27 -3.44
N SER A 514 3.28 -3.91 -4.43
CA SER A 514 2.21 -3.34 -5.23
C SER A 514 1.03 -2.90 -4.33
N PRO A 515 0.31 -1.83 -4.68
CA PRO A 515 -0.92 -1.45 -3.98
C PRO A 515 -1.93 -2.60 -3.96
N SER A 516 -2.79 -2.63 -2.93
CA SER A 516 -3.87 -3.63 -2.88
C SER A 516 -4.78 -3.51 -4.10
N LEU A 517 -5.47 -4.61 -4.45
CA LEU A 517 -6.40 -4.65 -5.58
C LEU A 517 -7.41 -3.50 -5.53
N SER A 518 -7.89 -3.19 -4.33
CA SER A 518 -8.90 -2.17 -4.16
C SER A 518 -8.42 -0.73 -4.28
N GLU A 519 -7.14 -0.49 -4.04
CA GLU A 519 -6.52 0.81 -4.29
C GLU A 519 -6.29 1.00 -5.78
N SER A 520 -5.85 -0.06 -6.45
CA SER A 520 -5.70 -0.10 -7.91
C SER A 520 -7.04 0.14 -8.62
N ASP A 521 -8.12 -0.51 -8.17
CA ASP A 521 -9.47 -0.29 -8.70
C ASP A 521 -9.93 1.16 -8.48
N SER A 522 -9.67 1.73 -7.30
CA SER A 522 -10.03 3.13 -6.99
C SER A 522 -9.25 4.12 -7.86
N ALA A 523 -7.98 3.84 -8.15
CA ALA A 523 -7.15 4.66 -9.04
C ALA A 523 -7.65 4.59 -10.49
N LEU A 524 -8.03 3.40 -10.98
CA LEU A 524 -8.63 3.23 -12.31
C LEU A 524 -9.96 3.99 -12.43
N GLU A 525 -10.83 3.89 -11.41
CA GLU A 525 -12.09 4.65 -11.37
C GLU A 525 -11.84 6.18 -11.40
N PHE A 526 -10.82 6.65 -10.67
CA PHE A 526 -10.43 8.05 -10.68
C PHE A 526 -9.96 8.51 -12.08
N ILE A 527 -9.04 7.77 -12.71
CA ILE A 527 -8.54 8.07 -14.06
C ILE A 527 -9.69 8.11 -15.07
N ALA A 528 -10.55 7.08 -15.07
CA ALA A 528 -11.69 6.99 -15.96
C ALA A 528 -12.66 8.17 -15.76
N SER A 529 -12.91 8.58 -14.51
CA SER A 529 -13.75 9.75 -14.22
C SER A 529 -13.15 11.04 -14.77
N MET A 530 -11.84 11.23 -14.65
CA MET A 530 -11.14 12.41 -15.15
C MET A 530 -11.03 12.43 -16.69
N ALA A 531 -11.00 11.25 -17.32
CA ALA A 531 -11.03 11.09 -18.76
C ALA A 531 -12.43 11.35 -19.36
N ALA A 532 -13.51 10.99 -18.67
CA ALA A 532 -14.89 11.10 -19.18
C ALA A 532 -15.53 12.51 -19.05
N GLU A 533 -14.95 13.42 -18.27
CA GLU A 533 -15.54 14.73 -17.94
C GLU A 533 -15.60 15.77 -19.08
N THR A 534 -15.33 15.40 -20.33
CA THR A 534 -15.38 16.33 -21.48
C THR A 534 -16.79 16.68 -21.94
N ASP A 535 -17.77 15.86 -21.61
CA ASP A 535 -19.16 16.03 -22.07
C ASP A 535 -20.02 16.65 -20.96
N ASP A 536 -20.23 17.97 -21.04
CA ASP A 536 -21.06 18.75 -20.11
C ASP A 536 -22.49 18.18 -19.92
N ALA A 537 -22.95 17.30 -20.83
CA ALA A 537 -24.26 16.67 -20.82
C ALA A 537 -24.45 15.58 -19.74
N ASN A 538 -23.38 15.07 -19.09
CA ASN A 538 -23.50 13.90 -18.20
C ASN A 538 -23.08 14.12 -16.74
N ARG A 539 -23.06 15.37 -16.26
CA ARG A 539 -22.73 15.72 -14.85
C ARG A 539 -23.62 15.07 -13.78
N ASN A 540 -24.72 14.41 -14.15
CA ASN A 540 -25.66 13.79 -13.21
C ASN A 540 -25.29 12.35 -12.79
N SER A 541 -24.29 11.71 -13.41
CA SER A 541 -23.80 10.43 -12.90
C SER A 541 -23.01 10.68 -11.62
N LYS A 542 -23.69 10.63 -10.48
CA LYS A 542 -23.06 10.64 -9.15
C LYS A 542 -21.97 9.57 -9.13
N ALA A 543 -20.70 9.97 -9.15
CA ALA A 543 -19.58 9.06 -8.99
C ALA A 543 -19.86 8.15 -7.79
N LYS A 544 -19.80 6.83 -8.01
CA LYS A 544 -20.03 5.85 -6.94
C LYS A 544 -19.09 6.18 -5.78
N ARG A 545 -19.64 6.08 -4.56
CA ARG A 545 -19.00 6.51 -3.32
C ARG A 545 -17.52 6.11 -3.26
N LYS A 546 -16.66 7.13 -3.26
CA LYS A 546 -15.23 7.07 -2.94
C LYS A 546 -14.99 6.17 -1.73
N ARG A 547 -14.07 5.21 -1.84
CA ARG A 547 -13.63 4.43 -0.68
C ARG A 547 -13.06 5.36 0.37
N ARG A 548 -13.34 5.03 1.63
CA ARG A 548 -12.72 5.73 2.76
C ARG A 548 -11.22 5.41 2.73
N PRO A 549 -10.33 6.41 2.85
CA PRO A 549 -8.92 6.13 2.98
C PRO A 549 -8.63 5.37 4.27
N LYS A 550 -7.44 4.78 4.29
CA LYS A 550 -6.88 4.36 5.56
C LYS A 550 -6.54 5.55 6.42
N ARG A 551 -6.83 5.40 7.71
CA ARG A 551 -6.47 6.45 8.68
C ARG A 551 -4.97 6.44 8.91
N ASP A 552 -4.45 7.56 9.39
CA ASP A 552 -3.06 7.67 9.77
C ASP A 552 -2.67 6.64 10.84
N GLU A 553 -3.58 6.30 11.77
CA GLU A 553 -3.33 5.27 12.77
C GLU A 553 -3.15 3.87 12.15
N GLU A 554 -3.92 3.54 11.12
CA GLU A 554 -3.80 2.26 10.41
C GLU A 554 -2.47 2.17 9.65
N ARG A 555 -2.07 3.27 9.00
CA ARG A 555 -0.79 3.36 8.26
C ARG A 555 0.43 3.29 9.20
N SER A 556 0.42 4.10 10.27
CA SER A 556 1.48 4.13 11.28
C SER A 556 1.62 2.82 12.07
N SER A 557 0.61 1.94 12.03
CA SER A 557 0.68 0.61 12.64
C SER A 557 1.57 -0.37 11.87
N LEU A 558 1.94 -0.04 10.63
CA LEU A 558 2.83 -0.83 9.78
C LEU A 558 2.41 -2.30 9.65
N LYS A 559 1.09 -2.55 9.59
CA LYS A 559 0.57 -3.92 9.49
C LYS A 559 0.52 -4.45 8.06
N GLU A 560 0.52 -3.56 7.07
CA GLU A 560 0.26 -3.92 5.68
C GLU A 560 1.42 -3.52 4.77
N TRP A 561 1.99 -4.51 4.08
CA TRP A 561 3.19 -4.37 3.27
C TRP A 561 3.09 -3.31 2.18
N SER A 562 1.90 -3.13 1.59
CA SER A 562 1.69 -2.18 0.50
C SER A 562 1.74 -0.71 0.92
N TRP A 563 1.83 -0.37 2.22
CA TRP A 563 1.72 1.00 2.72
C TRP A 563 3.03 1.64 3.18
N PHE A 564 4.16 0.95 3.02
CA PHE A 564 5.47 1.46 3.38
C PHE A 564 6.57 0.82 2.54
N ILE A 565 7.77 1.39 2.61
CA ILE A 565 8.99 0.80 2.07
C ILE A 565 9.62 -0.05 3.16
N ALA A 566 9.71 -1.36 2.93
CA ALA A 566 10.41 -2.27 3.82
C ALA A 566 11.90 -2.24 3.47
N VAL A 567 12.76 -2.21 4.47
CA VAL A 567 14.22 -2.22 4.28
C VAL A 567 14.80 -3.31 5.16
N TRP A 568 15.52 -4.25 4.54
CA TRP A 568 16.31 -5.22 5.27
C TRP A 568 17.75 -4.75 5.36
N GLY A 569 18.33 -4.77 6.57
CA GLY A 569 19.74 -4.49 6.80
C GLY A 569 19.98 -3.64 8.05
N LYS A 570 21.21 -3.14 8.18
CA LYS A 570 21.61 -2.30 9.32
C LYS A 570 21.00 -0.91 9.25
N LYS A 571 20.51 -0.43 10.39
CA LYS A 571 20.11 0.97 10.56
C LYS A 571 21.33 1.86 10.26
N PRO A 572 21.20 2.94 9.47
CA PRO A 572 22.29 3.88 9.31
C PRO A 572 22.75 4.39 10.70
N PRO A 573 24.06 4.41 10.99
CA PRO A 573 24.55 4.96 12.24
C PRO A 573 24.15 6.44 12.33
N PRO A 574 23.76 6.94 13.52
CA PRO A 574 23.54 8.37 13.70
C PRO A 574 24.81 9.12 13.33
N GLU A 575 24.70 10.13 12.47
CA GLU A 575 25.87 10.83 11.97
C GLU A 575 26.67 11.46 13.11
N LEU A 576 27.99 11.22 13.13
CA LEU A 576 28.93 11.83 14.06
C LEU A 576 28.80 13.36 13.97
N GLY A 577 28.09 13.96 14.92
CA GLY A 577 27.85 15.41 14.97
C GLY A 577 26.46 15.78 15.47
N THR A 578 25.46 14.94 15.27
CA THR A 578 24.25 15.00 16.10
C THR A 578 24.58 14.34 17.41
N LEU A 579 25.06 15.12 18.39
CA LEU A 579 25.19 14.64 19.77
C LEU A 579 23.89 13.92 20.11
N PRO A 580 23.93 12.62 20.46
CA PRO A 580 22.74 11.94 20.90
C PRO A 580 22.28 12.73 22.12
N PHE A 581 21.18 13.48 21.96
CA PHE A 581 20.38 13.83 23.12
C PHE A 581 19.95 12.47 23.64
N LYS A 582 20.74 11.92 24.57
CA LYS A 582 20.39 10.75 25.36
C LYS A 582 18.98 11.08 25.82
N PRO A 583 17.94 10.39 25.29
CA PRO A 583 16.59 10.69 25.73
C PRO A 583 16.66 10.60 27.25
N VAL A 584 16.16 11.62 27.94
CA VAL A 584 16.04 11.56 29.40
C VAL A 584 15.00 10.47 29.65
N VAL A 585 15.47 9.23 29.65
CA VAL A 585 14.71 8.08 30.10
C VAL A 585 14.52 8.37 31.59
N ASN A 586 13.27 8.60 31.97
CA ASN A 586 12.92 8.77 33.37
C ASN A 586 13.41 7.52 34.09
N ALA A 587 14.19 7.68 35.15
CA ALA A 587 14.94 6.63 35.83
C ALA A 587 14.07 5.60 36.59
N ASP A 588 12.76 5.54 36.31
CA ASP A 588 11.78 4.77 37.07
C ASP A 588 11.10 3.64 36.25
N ASP A 589 11.44 3.47 34.97
CA ASP A 589 10.97 2.34 34.13
C ASP A 589 12.14 1.36 33.82
N ASP A 590 12.89 0.99 34.87
CA ASP A 590 14.04 0.07 34.86
C ASP A 590 13.58 -1.40 34.97
N ASP A 591 12.84 -1.86 33.97
CA ASP A 591 12.51 -3.28 33.81
C ASP A 591 13.03 -3.78 32.44
N GLY A 592 14.33 -4.09 32.41
CA GLY A 592 14.82 -5.32 31.76
C GLY A 592 15.28 -5.28 30.30
N ASP A 593 16.61 -5.24 30.14
CA ASP A 593 17.37 -6.04 29.16
C ASP A 593 17.30 -5.70 27.65
N ASP A 594 17.17 -4.41 27.29
CA ASP A 594 17.59 -3.95 25.96
C ASP A 594 19.13 -3.78 25.94
N SER A 595 19.85 -4.91 25.88
CA SER A 595 21.31 -4.89 25.72
C SER A 595 21.69 -4.20 24.39
N ASP A 596 22.60 -3.22 24.45
CA ASP A 596 23.09 -2.44 23.29
C ASP A 596 23.76 -3.32 22.18
N ASP A 597 23.95 -4.62 22.42
CA ASP A 597 24.49 -5.58 21.45
C ASP A 597 23.55 -5.84 20.25
N ASP A 598 22.32 -5.35 20.34
CA ASP A 598 21.25 -5.59 19.39
C ASP A 598 21.34 -4.68 18.12
N GLU A 599 22.24 -3.69 18.09
CA GLU A 599 22.42 -2.77 16.95
C GLU A 599 23.17 -3.37 15.75
N VAL A 600 23.86 -4.50 15.92
CA VAL A 600 24.75 -5.04 14.87
C VAL A 600 24.02 -5.96 13.88
N VAL A 601 22.86 -6.51 14.26
CA VAL A 601 22.13 -7.51 13.50
C VAL A 601 21.23 -6.87 12.44
N ASP A 602 21.21 -7.44 11.23
CA ASP A 602 20.29 -7.02 10.18
C ASP A 602 18.84 -7.24 10.61
N LYS A 603 18.03 -6.19 10.45
CA LYS A 603 16.64 -6.16 10.90
C LYS A 603 15.75 -5.54 9.82
N TRP A 604 14.45 -5.79 9.96
CA TRP A 604 13.44 -5.14 9.13
C TRP A 604 13.12 -3.73 9.64
N TRP A 605 13.18 -2.77 8.74
CA TRP A 605 12.79 -1.38 8.95
C TRP A 605 11.69 -0.96 7.99
N ALA A 606 10.93 0.05 8.37
CA ALA A 606 9.87 0.61 7.54
C ALA A 606 9.93 2.14 7.49
N ILE A 607 9.65 2.67 6.31
CA ILE A 607 9.48 4.10 6.03
C ILE A 607 8.15 4.27 5.28
N TRP A 608 7.17 4.90 5.92
CA TRP A 608 5.78 4.91 5.45
C TRP A 608 5.24 6.31 5.11
N GLU A 609 5.90 7.37 5.58
CA GLU A 609 5.52 8.74 5.26
C GLU A 609 6.15 9.16 3.93
N PRO A 610 5.37 9.64 2.92
CA PRO A 610 5.95 10.00 1.63
C PRO A 610 7.05 11.08 1.71
N ALA A 611 6.91 12.03 2.65
CA ALA A 611 7.92 13.04 2.91
C ALA A 611 9.23 12.42 3.42
N GLU A 612 9.17 11.40 4.28
CA GLU A 612 10.35 10.67 4.77
C GLU A 612 11.01 9.85 3.65
N ILE A 613 10.22 9.26 2.73
CA ILE A 613 10.75 8.56 1.55
C ILE A 613 11.53 9.52 0.64
N ARG A 614 11.06 10.76 0.46
CA ARG A 614 11.82 11.78 -0.29
C ARG A 614 13.09 12.22 0.42
N LYS A 615 13.09 12.27 1.75
CA LYS A 615 14.32 12.47 2.53
C LYS A 615 15.28 11.30 2.30
N LEU A 616 14.79 10.06 2.28
CA LEU A 616 15.62 8.89 1.97
C LEU A 616 16.24 8.99 0.57
N VAL A 617 15.48 9.39 -0.45
CA VAL A 617 16.00 9.65 -1.79
C VAL A 617 17.14 10.68 -1.76
N THR A 618 16.91 11.80 -1.07
CA THR A 618 17.92 12.86 -0.92
C THR A 618 19.15 12.34 -0.19
N TRP A 619 18.94 11.54 0.85
CA TRP A 619 20.00 10.91 1.64
C TRP A 619 20.88 10.00 0.79
N ILE A 620 20.29 9.05 0.04
CA ILE A 620 21.03 8.13 -0.85
C ILE A 620 21.81 8.93 -1.90
N THR A 621 21.17 9.93 -2.50
CA THR A 621 21.78 10.79 -3.53
C THR A 621 23.00 11.55 -3.00
N MET A 622 22.90 12.13 -1.80
CA MET A 622 23.98 12.87 -1.16
C MET A 622 25.09 11.94 -0.68
N LYS A 623 24.73 10.86 0.03
CA LYS A 623 25.67 9.91 0.62
C LYS A 623 26.59 9.27 -0.43
N TYR A 624 26.03 8.90 -1.58
CA TYR A 624 26.78 8.25 -2.65
C TYR A 624 27.17 9.19 -3.79
N ARG A 625 27.05 10.52 -3.60
CA ARG A 625 27.47 11.57 -4.55
C ARG A 625 26.95 11.37 -5.97
N LEU A 626 25.70 10.94 -6.12
CA LEU A 626 25.13 10.61 -7.44
C LEU A 626 25.03 11.82 -8.38
N ASN A 627 25.04 13.04 -7.83
CA ASN A 627 24.89 14.30 -8.58
C ASN A 627 26.18 14.89 -9.18
N GLU A 628 27.38 14.38 -8.86
CA GLU A 628 28.64 15.08 -9.18
C GLU A 628 29.16 14.87 -10.61
N GLU A 629 28.83 13.78 -11.30
CA GLU A 629 29.56 13.39 -12.53
C GLU A 629 28.87 13.76 -13.84
N THR A 630 27.59 14.12 -13.87
CA THR A 630 26.91 14.47 -15.13
C THR A 630 27.42 15.79 -15.73
N ILE A 631 28.28 16.53 -15.02
CA ILE A 631 28.74 17.87 -15.43
C ILE A 631 30.20 17.84 -15.92
N SER A 632 31.00 16.80 -15.64
CA SER A 632 32.44 16.82 -15.90
C SER A 632 32.93 16.03 -17.12
N SER A 633 32.09 15.23 -17.81
CA SER A 633 32.57 14.31 -18.86
C SER A 633 32.52 14.82 -20.31
N VAL A 634 32.23 16.10 -20.57
CA VAL A 634 32.13 16.62 -21.96
C VAL A 634 33.38 17.35 -22.48
N ASP A 635 34.35 17.73 -21.64
CA ASP A 635 35.44 18.65 -22.07
C ASP A 635 36.88 18.12 -21.94
N SER A 636 37.13 16.81 -21.97
CA SER A 636 38.53 16.32 -21.98
C SER A 636 38.76 15.13 -22.91
N SER A 637 38.56 15.37 -24.20
CA SER A 637 39.27 14.65 -25.26
C SER A 637 40.60 15.35 -25.54
N THR A 638 41.62 15.08 -24.73
CA THR A 638 43.01 15.26 -25.15
C THR A 638 43.67 13.89 -25.25
N ALA A 639 44.06 13.56 -26.47
CA ALA A 639 44.70 12.34 -26.87
C ALA A 639 45.98 12.06 -26.07
N ALA A 640 46.09 10.87 -25.50
CA ALA A 640 47.37 10.29 -25.10
C ALA A 640 47.39 8.80 -25.45
N THR A 641 48.36 8.47 -26.30
CA THR A 641 48.72 7.17 -26.88
C THR A 641 49.14 6.16 -25.81
N PRO A 642 48.76 4.86 -25.89
CA PRO A 642 49.29 3.85 -24.98
C PRO A 642 50.63 3.30 -25.49
N SER A 643 51.69 3.43 -24.68
CA SER A 643 52.95 2.70 -24.88
C SER A 643 52.87 1.31 -24.27
N SER A 644 53.18 0.32 -25.09
CA SER A 644 53.42 -1.08 -24.74
C SER A 644 54.61 -1.23 -23.76
N GLY A 645 54.36 -1.84 -22.61
CA GLY A 645 55.39 -2.21 -21.62
C GLY A 645 55.04 -3.55 -20.98
N ALA A 646 55.86 -4.55 -21.27
CA ALA A 646 55.72 -5.94 -20.89
C ALA A 646 56.06 -6.23 -19.42
N GLY A 647 55.44 -7.28 -18.87
CA GLY A 647 56.04 -8.13 -17.83
C GLY A 647 55.48 -7.96 -16.41
N SER A 648 54.48 -8.77 -16.06
CA SER A 648 54.18 -9.11 -14.65
C SER A 648 54.11 -10.63 -14.48
N PRO A 649 54.68 -11.18 -13.39
CA PRO A 649 54.80 -12.62 -13.17
C PRO A 649 53.45 -13.26 -12.77
N PRO A 650 53.32 -14.60 -12.91
CA PRO A 650 52.09 -15.31 -12.57
C PRO A 650 51.89 -15.32 -11.06
N VAL A 651 50.88 -14.58 -10.59
CA VAL A 651 50.39 -14.67 -9.23
C VAL A 651 49.51 -15.92 -9.14
N THR A 652 49.96 -16.90 -8.36
CA THR A 652 49.21 -18.10 -7.98
C THR A 652 48.02 -17.71 -7.11
N TRP A 653 46.81 -17.92 -7.63
CA TRP A 653 45.55 -17.70 -6.93
C TRP A 653 45.20 -18.95 -6.11
N GLU A 654 45.62 -18.99 -4.85
CA GLU A 654 45.11 -19.97 -3.89
C GLU A 654 43.92 -19.37 -3.11
N GLY A 655 42.71 -19.82 -3.47
CA GLY A 655 41.70 -20.30 -2.51
C GLY A 655 41.14 -19.37 -1.44
N ARG A 656 40.85 -18.10 -1.75
CA ARG A 656 39.96 -17.28 -0.92
C ARG A 656 38.70 -16.92 -1.69
N ASP A 657 37.66 -17.73 -1.50
CA ASP A 657 36.28 -17.39 -1.81
C ASP A 657 35.83 -16.28 -0.85
N ILE A 658 36.35 -15.07 -1.04
CA ILE A 658 35.73 -13.88 -0.47
C ILE A 658 34.48 -13.68 -1.32
N ASP A 659 33.34 -14.03 -0.76
CA ASP A 659 32.02 -13.70 -1.28
C ASP A 659 31.86 -12.16 -1.27
N MET A 660 32.53 -11.50 -2.22
CA MET A 660 32.32 -10.09 -2.51
C MET A 660 31.01 -10.00 -3.27
N SER A 661 29.90 -9.98 -2.54
CA SER A 661 28.65 -9.49 -3.09
C SER A 661 28.94 -8.16 -3.78
N PRO A 662 28.77 -8.06 -5.11
CA PRO A 662 29.23 -6.92 -5.86
C PRO A 662 28.56 -5.65 -5.33
N GLU A 663 29.36 -4.65 -4.95
CA GLU A 663 28.82 -3.36 -4.55
C GLU A 663 27.89 -2.83 -5.65
N PRO A 664 26.71 -2.28 -5.31
CA PRO A 664 25.78 -1.78 -6.31
C PRO A 664 26.43 -0.66 -7.11
N SER A 665 26.34 -0.82 -8.42
CA SER A 665 26.81 0.15 -9.40
C SER A 665 26.08 1.49 -9.22
N LYS A 666 26.70 2.56 -9.72
CA LYS A 666 26.07 3.88 -9.73
C LYS A 666 24.72 3.89 -10.45
N LEU A 667 24.59 3.10 -11.52
CA LEU A 667 23.35 2.98 -12.29
C LEU A 667 22.24 2.32 -11.46
N GLU A 668 22.57 1.27 -10.68
CA GLU A 668 21.62 0.62 -9.77
C GLU A 668 21.17 1.56 -8.65
N LEU A 669 22.07 2.38 -8.10
CA LEU A 669 21.72 3.40 -7.11
C LEU A 669 20.79 4.48 -7.68
N LEU A 670 21.01 4.91 -8.93
CA LEU A 670 20.12 5.84 -9.63
C LEU A 670 18.74 5.22 -9.90
N ALA A 671 18.70 3.93 -10.27
CA ALA A 671 17.46 3.20 -10.43
C ALA A 671 16.69 3.08 -9.11
N LEU A 672 17.38 2.76 -8.00
CA LEU A 672 16.82 2.75 -6.66
C LEU A 672 16.20 4.12 -6.31
N VAL A 673 16.93 5.22 -6.52
CA VAL A 673 16.43 6.57 -6.30
C VAL A 673 15.16 6.85 -7.10
N ALA A 674 15.15 6.55 -8.40
CA ALA A 674 13.99 6.76 -9.27
C ALA A 674 12.77 5.93 -8.82
N ASN A 675 13.00 4.68 -8.40
CA ASN A 675 11.97 3.79 -7.89
C ASN A 675 11.36 4.28 -6.57
N LEU A 676 12.21 4.75 -5.63
CA LEU A 676 11.78 5.34 -4.37
C LEU A 676 10.94 6.62 -4.58
N GLU A 677 11.36 7.50 -5.51
CA GLU A 677 10.57 8.67 -5.88
C GLU A 677 9.21 8.29 -6.49
N SER A 678 9.22 7.26 -7.34
CA SER A 678 8.00 6.75 -7.97
C SER A 678 7.01 6.23 -6.94
N TYR A 679 7.50 5.44 -5.99
CA TYR A 679 6.69 4.93 -4.90
C TYR A 679 6.16 6.05 -4.00
N ALA A 680 6.98 7.04 -3.66
CA ALA A 680 6.55 8.19 -2.86
C ALA A 680 5.40 8.95 -3.52
N LEU A 681 5.46 9.19 -4.84
CA LEU A 681 4.39 9.85 -5.59
C LEU A 681 3.08 9.06 -5.58
N GLY A 682 3.15 7.75 -5.81
CA GLY A 682 1.97 6.87 -5.72
C GLY A 682 1.38 6.84 -4.31
N LEU A 683 2.23 6.82 -3.27
CA LEU A 683 1.80 6.82 -1.87
C LEU A 683 1.16 8.16 -1.47
N GLU A 684 1.68 9.30 -1.93
CA GLU A 684 1.05 10.60 -1.66
C GLU A 684 -0.38 10.67 -2.21
N PHE A 685 -0.59 10.19 -3.44
CA PHE A 685 -1.93 10.11 -4.02
C PHE A 685 -2.87 9.27 -3.13
N ARG A 686 -2.43 8.07 -2.71
CA ARG A 686 -3.20 7.17 -1.82
C ARG A 686 -3.55 7.79 -0.48
N VAL A 687 -2.65 8.60 0.08
CA VAL A 687 -2.89 9.30 1.36
C VAL A 687 -3.90 10.44 1.18
N ARG A 688 -3.77 11.23 0.10
CA ARG A 688 -4.62 12.41 -0.16
C ARG A 688 -6.05 12.07 -0.54
N ASP A 689 -6.25 11.00 -1.31
CA ASP A 689 -7.55 10.61 -1.84
C ASP A 689 -8.62 10.44 -0.76
N GLY A 690 -8.12 10.32 0.46
CA GLY A 690 -8.83 10.08 1.65
C GLY A 690 -9.55 11.20 2.37
N ASP A 691 -8.95 12.38 2.37
CA ASP A 691 -9.38 13.38 3.35
C ASP A 691 -10.78 13.93 3.03
N GLY A 692 -11.32 13.65 1.83
CA GLY A 692 -12.68 14.04 1.43
C GLY A 692 -12.92 15.56 1.45
N THR A 693 -11.89 16.33 1.77
CA THR A 693 -11.85 17.78 1.91
C THR A 693 -11.26 18.44 0.66
N SER A 694 -10.68 17.65 -0.26
CA SER A 694 -10.18 18.14 -1.53
C SER A 694 -11.26 18.35 -2.59
N THR A 695 -12.56 18.23 -2.23
CA THR A 695 -13.61 18.77 -3.08
C THR A 695 -13.24 20.24 -3.35
N PRO A 696 -12.95 20.62 -4.60
CA PRO A 696 -12.67 22.01 -4.92
C PRO A 696 -13.82 22.81 -4.31
N PRO A 697 -13.54 23.95 -3.63
CA PRO A 697 -14.55 24.69 -2.91
C PRO A 697 -15.74 24.84 -3.84
N ALA A 698 -16.84 24.16 -3.51
CA ALA A 698 -18.02 24.11 -4.35
C ALA A 698 -18.27 25.55 -4.73
N GLU A 699 -18.22 25.84 -6.04
CA GLU A 699 -18.44 27.18 -6.55
C GLU A 699 -19.58 27.74 -5.74
N LEU A 700 -19.29 28.76 -4.93
CA LEU A 700 -20.29 29.47 -4.16
C LEU A 700 -21.19 30.04 -5.26
N ASP A 701 -22.21 29.26 -5.60
CA ASP A 701 -23.22 29.59 -6.56
C ASP A 701 -23.78 30.89 -6.02
N LYS A 702 -23.33 31.98 -6.64
CA LYS A 702 -23.75 33.33 -6.32
C LYS A 702 -25.20 33.34 -6.78
N GLY A 703 -26.07 32.83 -5.90
CA GLY A 703 -27.50 32.93 -6.05
C GLY A 703 -27.76 34.37 -6.41
N LYS A 704 -28.15 34.58 -7.66
CA LYS A 704 -28.72 35.85 -8.12
C LYS A 704 -29.98 36.02 -7.29
N GLY A 705 -29.83 36.62 -6.11
CA GLY A 705 -30.94 37.15 -5.36
C GLY A 705 -31.61 38.17 -6.27
N LYS A 706 -32.70 37.76 -6.92
CA LYS A 706 -33.71 38.70 -7.37
C LYS A 706 -34.20 39.39 -6.10
N ALA A 707 -33.86 40.67 -5.96
CA ALA A 707 -34.49 41.53 -4.98
C ALA A 707 -36.01 41.62 -5.28
N PRO A 708 -36.87 41.74 -4.25
CA PRO A 708 -38.30 41.91 -4.41
C PRO A 708 -38.68 43.22 -5.12
#